data_AF-A0A2V8I6A1-F1
#
_entry.id   AF-A0A2V8I6A1-F1
#
_cell.length_a   1.000
_cell.length_b   1.000
_cell.length_c   1.000
_cell.angle_alpha   90.00
_cell.angle_beta   90.00
_cell.angle_gamma   90.00
#
_symmetry.space_group_name_H-M   'P 1'
#
loop_
_entity.id
_entity.type
_entity.pdbx_description
1 polymer ?
#
loop_
_entity_poly.entity_id
_entity_poly.type
_entity_poly.pdbx_seq_one_letter_code
_entity_poly.pdbx_strand_id
1 'polypeptide(L)'
;MVEEVRITANNIDPALGRGSAQVQMRTRAGSNEYHGALFYSNNNSKFAALPYFQNLAGTPKSYQNRNQFGGRLGGPIKKNKAFFFVLIDDQRFLEKQDYLVTVLTEPAQAGIFRYLTQDAPGGTARRNGNVFSSTPSVNRAGQPLTADPVTGAPLFLNSFNLFSDVRDPNRTKIDPVWVGPQWLPRMPKPNDWTVGDGLNTAGFRWKQPHAGMDGATGQSQNTNRNHLTARIDYQLNLNNKLTYTMSREKDWGVTGQTGLPDYPAGAFGDVRRVPDFYTASWTSTISATILNEFRFGLKRDTWQGTSPLDKGCCWNGAKQTDLVDSAKKMVASFPNIGGQFVYVTQGALPATAGLIASGTTVGSSMAYAPFGVASPRQSISPFKQFADTLSFIKGAHSFQTGFELDLASSHQFNHGGQQTTRPFVTLGIGNTPVPTTSFRGIQANDISTAQLLLAILSGTVRDIQEQYFVNSPTASDWTDYRTTFLFQRDLHQNDWAFYFKDNWKVSRNFTLNVGLRYDKYGVPYDTTGLGGRFTGGLSTNGGEAALFGCSGTSFNVMWNPTVGCDPTKLTTTEFVGKHSPNPSKTFWNDDWNNFAPSVGFSYSIPWFKRSTVIRGGYGINYAGAPDFLSYSGNIANLPGQTLNVTYSPQSYLDLTGLPAANVVPVPTGGAKPFGAVPLINRAANITGYDDHRVTPYIQNFSFSVQRELAQNLTLDVSWVGNKATKLFSPTQLNETNIFENGILDAFNLTRNGGPGPTGDAPLFDRLLRGLNVTGASGCPQAPAPCIVGTTMVNGRVLTGSMALRGLSTTNAFLANGDVGGLANFINTTSSFTGVNGGLLRNGGLPENFIVVNPQFARVVLEGNNSSSTYHSFQSLLTKRFTNGVYGQFSYAFSKALGDNQNAA
;
A
#
# COMPACT_ATOMS: atom_id res chain seq x y z
N MET A 1 3.33 -32.37 -0.97
CA MET A 1 3.28 -31.87 -2.37
C MET A 1 4.61 -32.03 -3.07
N VAL A 2 5.69 -31.53 -2.47
CA VAL A 2 6.98 -31.39 -3.13
C VAL A 2 7.84 -32.65 -2.98
N GLU A 3 8.45 -33.06 -4.08
CA GLU A 3 9.56 -34.01 -4.12
C GLU A 3 10.88 -33.25 -3.92
N GLU A 4 11.05 -32.16 -4.68
CA GLU A 4 12.26 -31.35 -4.69
C GLU A 4 11.91 -29.86 -4.84
N VAL A 5 12.52 -29.01 -4.01
CA VAL A 5 12.63 -27.56 -4.26
C VAL A 5 14.08 -27.29 -4.63
N ARG A 6 14.28 -26.67 -5.79
CA ARG A 6 15.60 -26.21 -6.21
C ARG A 6 15.57 -24.69 -6.35
N ILE A 7 16.49 -24.03 -5.65
CA ILE A 7 16.72 -22.59 -5.79
C ILE A 7 18.01 -22.42 -6.58
N THR A 8 17.92 -21.77 -7.73
CA THR A 8 19.08 -21.42 -8.54
C THR A 8 19.28 -19.91 -8.46
N ALA A 9 20.40 -19.47 -7.89
CA ALA A 9 20.78 -18.06 -7.83
C ALA A 9 22.05 -17.82 -8.66
N ASN A 10 22.23 -16.61 -9.19
CA ASN A 10 23.37 -16.21 -10.02
C ASN A 10 23.48 -17.06 -11.29
N ASN A 11 22.36 -17.15 -11.99
CA ASN A 11 22.24 -18.04 -13.12
C ASN A 11 23.00 -17.51 -14.32
N ILE A 12 23.80 -18.35 -14.97
CA ILE A 12 24.50 -18.01 -16.21
C ILE A 12 23.93 -18.86 -17.37
N ASP A 13 22.92 -19.71 -17.11
CA ASP A 13 22.31 -20.56 -18.13
C ASP A 13 21.21 -19.81 -18.91
N PRO A 14 21.36 -19.63 -20.23
CA PRO A 14 20.34 -19.02 -21.11
C PRO A 14 18.97 -19.70 -21.07
N ALA A 15 18.91 -20.98 -20.69
CA ALA A 15 17.66 -21.72 -20.58
C ALA A 15 16.81 -21.32 -19.37
N LEU A 16 17.34 -20.48 -18.49
CA LEU A 16 16.77 -20.19 -17.17
C LEU A 16 16.73 -18.66 -16.88
N GLY A 17 16.41 -17.85 -17.89
CA GLY A 17 16.43 -16.37 -17.82
C GLY A 17 15.40 -15.72 -16.88
N ARG A 18 15.18 -14.40 -17.01
CA ARG A 18 14.19 -13.59 -16.24
C ARG A 18 14.49 -13.39 -14.73
N GLY A 19 15.69 -12.89 -14.42
CA GLY A 19 16.08 -12.45 -13.05
C GLY A 19 17.31 -13.16 -12.46
N SER A 20 17.70 -12.80 -11.24
CA SER A 20 18.90 -13.34 -10.58
C SER A 20 18.68 -14.63 -9.80
N ALA A 21 17.43 -14.98 -9.49
CA ALA A 21 17.08 -16.16 -8.73
C ALA A 21 15.80 -16.81 -9.26
N GLN A 22 15.80 -18.13 -9.36
CA GLN A 22 14.64 -18.92 -9.76
C GLN A 22 14.37 -20.02 -8.74
N VAL A 23 13.09 -20.28 -8.48
CA VAL A 23 12.63 -21.39 -7.66
C VAL A 23 11.93 -22.39 -8.56
N GLN A 24 12.44 -23.61 -8.62
CA GLN A 24 11.84 -24.73 -9.32
C GLN A 24 11.30 -25.71 -8.29
N MET A 25 10.05 -26.15 -8.49
CA MET A 25 9.41 -27.15 -7.63
C MET A 25 9.00 -28.34 -8.48
N ARG A 26 9.36 -29.54 -8.03
CA ARG A 26 8.88 -30.80 -8.62
C ARG A 26 7.86 -31.45 -7.71
N THR A 27 6.72 -31.81 -8.27
CA THR A 27 5.70 -32.64 -7.60
C THR A 27 6.12 -34.10 -7.62
N ARG A 28 5.72 -34.86 -6.60
CA ARG A 28 5.96 -36.31 -6.56
C ARG A 28 5.20 -37.01 -7.68
N ALA A 29 5.81 -38.03 -8.28
CA ALA A 29 5.17 -38.91 -9.27
C ALA A 29 4.57 -40.17 -8.62
N GLY A 30 3.65 -40.83 -9.34
CA GLY A 30 3.19 -42.18 -8.99
C GLY A 30 4.23 -43.25 -9.35
N SER A 31 4.00 -44.48 -8.89
CA SER A 31 4.91 -45.61 -9.14
C SER A 31 4.14 -46.88 -9.55
N ASN A 32 4.83 -47.98 -9.83
CA ASN A 32 4.21 -49.29 -10.06
C ASN A 32 3.59 -49.91 -8.80
N GLU A 33 3.89 -49.35 -7.64
CA GLU A 33 3.36 -49.75 -6.35
C GLU A 33 2.45 -48.65 -5.79
N TYR A 34 1.42 -49.08 -5.07
CA TYR A 34 0.56 -48.17 -4.33
C TYR A 34 1.30 -47.70 -3.07
N HIS A 35 1.44 -46.39 -2.92
CA HIS A 35 1.99 -45.76 -1.73
C HIS A 35 1.06 -44.64 -1.28
N GLY A 36 0.77 -44.61 0.02
CA GLY A 36 -0.05 -43.57 0.62
C GLY A 36 0.46 -43.18 2.00
N ALA A 37 0.05 -42.00 2.46
CA ALA A 37 0.25 -41.58 3.83
C ALA A 37 -0.86 -40.62 4.22
N LEU A 38 -1.31 -40.72 5.47
CA LEU A 38 -2.16 -39.72 6.12
C LEU A 38 -1.29 -38.89 7.06
N PHE A 39 -1.66 -37.63 7.25
CA PHE A 39 -1.02 -36.76 8.22
C PHE A 39 -2.05 -35.91 8.95
N TYR A 40 -1.73 -35.59 10.20
CA TYR A 40 -2.44 -34.64 11.04
C TYR A 40 -1.41 -33.90 11.87
N SER A 41 -1.51 -32.58 11.91
CA SER A 41 -0.73 -31.72 12.79
C SER A 41 -1.66 -30.74 13.49
N ASN A 42 -1.41 -30.53 14.77
CA ASN A 42 -2.16 -29.59 15.60
C ASN A 42 -1.20 -28.60 16.26
N ASN A 43 -1.49 -27.32 16.11
CA ASN A 43 -0.86 -26.27 16.89
C ASN A 43 -1.93 -25.59 17.74
N ASN A 44 -1.92 -25.87 19.05
CA ASN A 44 -2.94 -25.41 19.98
C ASN A 44 -2.30 -24.68 21.15
N SER A 45 -2.75 -23.45 21.40
CA SER A 45 -2.20 -22.60 22.43
C SER A 45 -2.37 -23.18 23.84
N LYS A 46 -3.29 -24.14 24.05
CA LYS A 46 -3.39 -24.89 25.31
C LYS A 46 -2.06 -25.55 25.70
N PHE A 47 -1.27 -26.01 24.73
CA PHE A 47 0.02 -26.68 24.96
C PHE A 47 1.24 -25.77 24.77
N ALA A 48 1.05 -24.53 24.30
CA ALA A 48 2.14 -23.57 24.08
C ALA A 48 2.63 -22.91 25.39
N ALA A 49 3.87 -22.43 25.45
CA ALA A 49 4.32 -21.54 26.52
C ALA A 49 3.74 -20.11 26.35
N LEU A 50 3.71 -19.33 27.43
CA LEU A 50 3.40 -17.90 27.34
C LEU A 50 4.60 -17.13 26.75
N PRO A 51 4.41 -16.25 25.75
CA PRO A 51 5.46 -15.35 25.28
C PRO A 51 6.03 -14.51 26.44
N TYR A 52 7.33 -14.20 26.41
CA TYR A 52 8.03 -13.49 27.51
C TYR A 52 7.30 -12.22 27.94
N PHE A 53 6.93 -11.35 27.00
CA PHE A 53 6.24 -10.09 27.31
C PHE A 53 4.80 -10.27 27.82
N GLN A 54 4.08 -11.30 27.36
CA GLN A 54 2.75 -11.62 27.90
C GLN A 54 2.84 -12.17 29.34
N ASN A 55 3.86 -12.96 29.62
CA ASN A 55 4.17 -13.46 30.95
C ASN A 55 4.55 -12.31 31.89
N LEU A 56 5.43 -11.40 31.43
CA LEU A 56 5.83 -10.20 32.16
C LEU A 56 4.63 -9.29 32.48
N ALA A 57 3.69 -9.15 31.55
CA ALA A 57 2.49 -8.34 31.73
C ALA A 57 1.36 -9.06 32.52
N GLY A 58 1.54 -10.33 32.90
CA GLY A 58 0.51 -11.14 33.58
C GLY A 58 -0.76 -11.35 32.75
N THR A 59 -0.68 -11.23 31.42
CA THR A 59 -1.86 -11.32 30.54
C THR A 59 -2.25 -12.78 30.25
N PRO A 60 -3.55 -13.11 30.18
CA PRO A 60 -4.00 -14.45 29.82
C PRO A 60 -3.54 -14.87 28.42
N LYS A 61 -3.25 -16.16 28.24
CA LYS A 61 -2.84 -16.71 26.94
C LYS A 61 -3.93 -16.52 25.88
N SER A 62 -3.56 -16.01 24.71
CA SER A 62 -4.46 -15.93 23.55
C SER A 62 -4.84 -17.33 23.05
N TYR A 63 -6.12 -17.51 22.69
CA TYR A 63 -6.58 -18.80 22.16
C TYR A 63 -6.29 -18.89 20.67
N GLN A 64 -5.55 -19.92 20.27
CA GLN A 64 -5.33 -20.26 18.86
C GLN A 64 -5.31 -21.78 18.72
N ASN A 65 -5.95 -22.29 17.68
CA ASN A 65 -6.00 -23.71 17.36
C ASN A 65 -5.96 -23.90 15.84
N ARG A 66 -4.84 -24.42 15.35
CA ARG A 66 -4.63 -24.76 13.94
C ARG A 66 -4.60 -26.27 13.78
N ASN A 67 -5.48 -26.78 12.94
CA ASN A 67 -5.53 -28.17 12.54
C ASN A 67 -5.18 -28.24 11.06
N GLN A 68 -4.10 -28.94 10.72
CA GLN A 68 -3.76 -29.21 9.32
C GLN A 68 -3.72 -30.72 9.13
N PHE A 69 -4.46 -31.20 8.16
CA PHE A 69 -4.66 -32.63 7.94
C PHE A 69 -4.79 -32.94 6.47
N GLY A 70 -4.50 -34.17 6.12
CA GLY A 70 -4.55 -34.54 4.72
C GLY A 70 -4.05 -35.94 4.48
N GLY A 71 -3.97 -36.25 3.20
CA GLY A 71 -3.58 -37.55 2.72
C GLY A 71 -2.97 -37.46 1.34
N ARG A 72 -2.04 -38.37 1.07
CA ARG A 72 -1.49 -38.58 -0.27
C ARG A 72 -1.65 -40.03 -0.67
N LEU A 73 -1.86 -40.25 -1.95
CA LEU A 73 -1.91 -41.57 -2.57
C LEU A 73 -1.30 -41.49 -3.97
N GLY A 74 -0.45 -42.43 -4.32
CA GLY A 74 0.04 -42.60 -5.67
C GLY A 74 0.22 -44.06 -6.01
N GLY A 75 0.22 -44.38 -7.30
CA GLY A 75 0.32 -45.74 -7.79
C GLY A 75 0.05 -45.85 -9.29
N PRO A 76 -0.06 -47.08 -9.83
CA PRO A 76 -0.27 -47.29 -11.25
C PRO A 76 -1.77 -47.19 -11.59
N ILE A 77 -2.12 -46.44 -12.63
CA ILE A 77 -3.38 -46.63 -13.37
C ILE A 77 -3.23 -47.85 -14.28
N LYS A 78 -2.07 -47.96 -14.95
CA LYS A 78 -1.65 -49.11 -15.75
C LYS A 78 -0.15 -49.33 -15.50
N LYS A 79 0.21 -50.49 -14.96
CA LYS A 79 1.61 -50.82 -14.65
C LYS A 79 2.52 -50.55 -15.86
N ASN A 80 3.67 -49.94 -15.59
CA ASN A 80 4.69 -49.52 -16.56
C ASN A 80 4.24 -48.49 -17.61
N LYS A 81 3.00 -47.99 -17.56
CA LYS A 81 2.46 -47.11 -18.60
C LYS A 81 1.82 -45.84 -18.08
N ALA A 82 1.06 -45.91 -17.00
CA ALA A 82 0.26 -44.80 -16.50
C ALA A 82 0.31 -44.77 -14.98
N PHE A 83 0.68 -43.62 -14.40
CA PHE A 83 0.84 -43.43 -12.97
C PHE A 83 0.05 -42.22 -12.51
N PHE A 84 -0.50 -42.28 -11.30
CA PHE A 84 -1.18 -41.15 -10.69
C PHE A 84 -0.55 -40.81 -9.34
N PHE A 85 -0.69 -39.55 -8.95
CA PHE A 85 -0.41 -39.05 -7.62
C PHE A 85 -1.50 -38.03 -7.24
N VAL A 86 -2.05 -38.16 -6.04
CA VAL A 86 -3.04 -37.23 -5.47
C VAL A 86 -2.61 -36.85 -4.06
N LEU A 87 -2.79 -35.57 -3.73
CA LEU A 87 -2.61 -35.01 -2.40
C LEU A 87 -3.81 -34.12 -2.07
N ILE A 88 -4.35 -34.32 -0.88
CA ILE A 88 -5.30 -33.39 -0.24
C ILE A 88 -4.62 -32.85 1.01
N ASP A 89 -4.64 -31.53 1.20
CA ASP A 89 -4.11 -30.81 2.36
C ASP A 89 -5.11 -29.73 2.77
N ASP A 90 -5.74 -29.93 3.93
CA ASP A 90 -6.74 -29.04 4.47
C ASP A 90 -6.23 -28.41 5.77
N GLN A 91 -6.55 -27.14 5.95
CA GLN A 91 -6.25 -26.38 7.16
C GLN A 91 -7.52 -25.75 7.73
N ARG A 92 -7.72 -25.90 9.04
CA ARG A 92 -8.74 -25.20 9.82
C ARG A 92 -8.08 -24.45 10.96
N PHE A 93 -8.27 -23.13 10.97
CA PHE A 93 -7.73 -22.25 11.99
C PHE A 93 -8.86 -21.56 12.75
N LEU A 94 -8.75 -21.56 14.08
CA LEU A 94 -9.64 -20.83 14.97
C LEU A 94 -8.81 -20.07 15.98
N GLU A 95 -9.06 -18.77 16.11
CA GLU A 95 -8.49 -17.97 17.19
C GLU A 95 -9.56 -17.18 17.93
N LYS A 96 -9.23 -16.72 19.14
CA LYS A 96 -10.01 -15.70 19.84
C LYS A 96 -9.14 -14.46 19.98
N GLN A 97 -9.53 -13.42 19.26
CA GLN A 97 -8.86 -12.13 19.29
C GLN A 97 -9.48 -11.26 20.39
N ASP A 98 -8.62 -10.55 21.12
CA ASP A 98 -9.02 -9.59 22.13
C ASP A 98 -9.21 -8.24 21.45
N TYR A 99 -10.41 -7.67 21.60
CA TYR A 99 -10.74 -6.34 21.11
C TYR A 99 -10.84 -5.39 22.30
N LEU A 100 -10.22 -4.22 22.16
CA LEU A 100 -10.37 -3.10 23.08
C LEU A 100 -10.68 -1.86 22.25
N VAL A 101 -11.79 -1.23 22.60
CA VAL A 101 -12.35 -0.06 21.93
C VAL A 101 -12.79 0.93 22.98
N THR A 102 -12.88 2.21 22.61
CA THR A 102 -13.41 3.22 23.52
C THR A 102 -14.90 3.43 23.27
N VAL A 103 -15.71 3.32 24.32
CA VAL A 103 -17.16 3.54 24.35
C VAL A 103 -17.52 4.74 25.23
N LEU A 104 -18.70 5.31 25.03
CA LEU A 104 -19.26 6.31 25.93
C LEU A 104 -19.78 5.66 27.21
N THR A 105 -19.52 6.31 28.34
CA THR A 105 -20.15 5.93 29.61
C THR A 105 -21.65 6.26 29.58
N GLU A 106 -22.45 5.58 30.39
CA GLU A 106 -23.92 5.77 30.43
C GLU A 106 -24.36 7.24 30.63
N PRO A 107 -23.73 8.05 31.52
CA PRO A 107 -24.04 9.48 31.57
C PRO A 107 -23.70 10.23 30.27
N ALA A 108 -22.54 9.94 29.65
CA ALA A 108 -22.15 10.57 28.40
C ALA A 108 -23.09 10.20 27.23
N GLN A 109 -23.62 8.97 27.20
CA GLN A 109 -24.65 8.55 26.23
C GLN A 109 -25.93 9.38 26.36
N ALA A 110 -26.28 9.82 27.58
CA ALA A 110 -27.40 10.72 27.85
C ALA A 110 -27.07 12.22 27.66
N GLY A 111 -25.87 12.54 27.14
CA GLY A 111 -25.41 13.93 27.00
C GLY A 111 -24.92 14.58 28.29
N ILE A 112 -24.68 13.80 29.35
CA ILE A 112 -24.16 14.32 30.63
C ILE A 112 -22.64 14.20 30.62
N PHE A 113 -21.95 15.34 30.54
CA PHE A 113 -20.50 15.41 30.63
C PHE A 113 -20.05 15.51 32.09
N ARG A 114 -19.05 14.71 32.47
CA ARG A 114 -18.52 14.60 33.83
C ARG A 114 -17.05 14.97 33.90
N TYR A 115 -16.65 15.62 34.99
CA TYR A 115 -15.28 16.06 35.22
C TYR A 115 -14.97 16.16 36.72
N LEU A 116 -13.68 16.23 37.07
CA LEU A 116 -13.24 16.39 38.46
C LEU A 116 -12.74 17.81 38.72
N THR A 117 -13.08 18.34 39.90
CA THR A 117 -12.44 19.53 40.47
C THR A 117 -11.68 19.17 41.72
N GLN A 118 -10.61 19.92 41.98
CA GLN A 118 -9.79 19.76 43.18
C GLN A 118 -10.23 20.74 44.28
N ASP A 119 -10.03 20.34 45.54
CA ASP A 119 -10.16 21.14 46.77
C ASP A 119 -11.58 21.55 47.17
N ALA A 120 -12.49 21.79 46.22
CA ALA A 120 -13.91 22.05 46.45
C ALA A 120 -14.79 21.61 45.26
N PRO A 121 -16.12 21.39 45.47
CA PRO A 121 -17.09 21.31 44.37
C PRO A 121 -17.05 22.59 43.52
N GLY A 122 -16.89 22.47 42.20
CA GLY A 122 -16.69 23.62 41.31
C GLY A 122 -15.34 24.35 41.47
N GLY A 123 -14.38 23.75 42.20
CA GLY A 123 -13.01 24.26 42.34
C GLY A 123 -12.17 24.15 41.06
N THR A 124 -10.85 24.06 41.20
CA THR A 124 -9.95 24.01 40.04
C THR A 124 -10.19 22.76 39.21
N ALA A 125 -10.57 22.95 37.94
CA ALA A 125 -10.81 21.85 37.02
C ALA A 125 -9.52 21.07 36.72
N ARG A 126 -9.61 19.75 36.78
CA ARG A 126 -8.50 18.84 36.49
C ARG A 126 -8.76 18.07 35.22
N ARG A 127 -7.69 17.70 34.52
CA ARG A 127 -7.77 16.87 33.32
C ARG A 127 -8.31 15.49 33.60
N ASN A 128 -9.34 15.10 32.84
CA ASN A 128 -9.80 13.72 32.86
C ASN A 128 -8.76 12.76 32.29
N GLY A 129 -8.64 11.58 32.90
CA GLY A 129 -7.69 10.57 32.46
C GLY A 129 -8.09 9.16 32.86
N ASN A 130 -7.70 8.20 32.03
CA ASN A 130 -7.75 6.78 32.38
C ASN A 130 -6.81 6.45 33.55
N VAL A 131 -6.88 5.20 34.02
CA VAL A 131 -6.14 4.73 35.20
C VAL A 131 -4.61 4.80 35.08
N PHE A 132 -4.06 4.93 33.87
CA PHE A 132 -2.61 5.07 33.63
C PHE A 132 -2.18 6.51 33.32
N SER A 133 -3.12 7.46 33.28
CA SER A 133 -2.82 8.88 33.13
C SER A 133 -2.06 9.41 34.35
N SER A 134 -1.27 10.47 34.18
CA SER A 134 -0.72 11.25 35.29
C SER A 134 -1.82 11.94 36.12
N THR A 135 -3.01 12.11 35.55
CA THR A 135 -4.21 12.62 36.22
C THR A 135 -5.38 11.65 36.08
N PRO A 136 -5.39 10.50 36.78
CA PRO A 136 -6.46 9.52 36.64
C PRO A 136 -7.75 10.06 37.25
N SER A 137 -8.89 9.83 36.60
CA SER A 137 -10.22 10.22 37.10
C SER A 137 -10.95 9.11 37.83
N VAL A 138 -10.57 7.86 37.57
CA VAL A 138 -11.20 6.68 38.16
C VAL A 138 -10.14 5.69 38.64
N ASN A 139 -10.55 4.78 39.52
CA ASN A 139 -9.77 3.59 39.85
C ASN A 139 -9.96 2.48 38.79
N ARG A 140 -9.26 1.34 38.94
CA ARG A 140 -9.39 0.19 38.02
C ARG A 140 -10.80 -0.42 37.95
N ALA A 141 -11.64 -0.19 38.96
CA ALA A 141 -13.03 -0.62 38.99
C ALA A 141 -14.00 0.40 38.33
N GLY A 142 -13.48 1.49 37.76
CA GLY A 142 -14.27 2.53 37.12
C GLY A 142 -14.96 3.49 38.09
N GLN A 143 -14.63 3.44 39.38
CA GLN A 143 -15.18 4.33 40.39
C GLN A 143 -14.42 5.67 40.36
N PRO A 144 -15.11 6.83 40.33
CA PRO A 144 -14.48 8.13 40.41
C PRO A 144 -13.57 8.26 41.64
N LEU A 145 -12.39 8.83 41.47
CA LEU A 145 -11.47 9.08 42.58
C LEU A 145 -12.00 10.22 43.46
N THR A 146 -11.82 10.07 44.77
CA THR A 146 -12.18 11.07 45.79
C THR A 146 -10.98 11.86 46.29
N ALA A 147 -9.76 11.47 45.92
CA ALA A 147 -8.51 12.18 46.22
C ALA A 147 -7.49 11.99 45.09
N ASP A 148 -6.66 13.00 44.85
CA ASP A 148 -5.60 12.96 43.85
C ASP A 148 -4.48 12.01 44.32
N PRO A 149 -4.08 11.02 43.50
CA PRO A 149 -3.12 10.00 43.92
C PRO A 149 -1.68 10.49 44.03
N VAL A 150 -1.36 11.68 43.50
CA VAL A 150 -0.03 12.29 43.58
C VAL A 150 0.05 13.28 44.75
N THR A 151 -0.97 14.11 44.90
CA THR A 151 -0.98 15.24 45.86
C THR A 151 -1.82 15.00 47.11
N GLY A 152 -2.71 14.01 47.10
CA GLY A 152 -3.65 13.72 48.20
C GLY A 152 -4.82 14.69 48.31
N ALA A 153 -4.91 15.70 47.42
CA ALA A 153 -5.97 16.71 47.47
C ALA A 153 -7.36 16.10 47.20
N PRO A 154 -8.43 16.53 47.90
CA PRO A 154 -9.76 15.99 47.71
C PRO A 154 -10.29 16.32 46.31
N LEU A 155 -10.95 15.34 45.67
CA LEU A 155 -11.52 15.45 44.34
C LEU A 155 -13.05 15.36 44.41
N PHE A 156 -13.71 16.23 43.64
CA PHE A 156 -15.16 16.32 43.57
C PHE A 156 -15.64 16.05 42.14
N LEU A 157 -16.60 15.14 42.01
CA LEU A 157 -17.25 14.85 40.73
C LEU A 157 -18.30 15.91 40.42
N ASN A 158 -18.15 16.55 39.26
CA ASN A 158 -19.08 17.53 38.75
C ASN A 158 -19.62 17.05 37.39
N SER A 159 -20.77 17.57 37.00
CA SER A 159 -21.37 17.26 35.70
C SER A 159 -22.24 18.39 35.18
N PHE A 160 -22.39 18.48 33.86
CA PHE A 160 -23.38 19.31 33.20
C PHE A 160 -23.94 18.59 31.98
N ASN A 161 -25.13 18.98 31.54
CA ASN A 161 -25.78 18.45 30.35
C ASN A 161 -25.37 19.26 29.12
N LEU A 162 -24.84 18.56 28.11
CA LEU A 162 -24.34 19.13 26.87
C LEU A 162 -25.42 19.85 26.05
N PHE A 163 -26.69 19.52 26.23
CA PHE A 163 -27.81 20.08 25.47
C PHE A 163 -28.53 21.18 26.25
N SER A 164 -28.83 20.99 27.54
CA SER A 164 -29.56 21.99 28.34
C SER A 164 -28.69 23.07 28.95
N ASP A 165 -27.45 22.76 29.32
CA ASP A 165 -26.60 23.67 30.09
C ASP A 165 -25.65 24.49 29.20
N VAL A 166 -25.15 23.88 28.11
CA VAL A 166 -24.31 24.56 27.10
C VAL A 166 -25.14 25.52 26.23
N ARG A 167 -26.42 25.20 25.99
CA ARG A 167 -27.38 26.02 25.23
C ARG A 167 -26.88 26.44 23.84
N ASP A 168 -26.24 25.52 23.11
CA ASP A 168 -25.89 25.76 21.70
C ASP A 168 -27.20 25.79 20.87
N PRO A 169 -27.50 26.88 20.14
CA PRO A 169 -28.76 27.04 19.42
C PRO A 169 -28.92 26.06 18.25
N ASN A 170 -27.81 25.53 17.73
CA ASN A 170 -27.82 24.57 16.64
C ASN A 170 -27.93 23.13 17.15
N ARG A 171 -27.35 22.83 18.31
CA ARG A 171 -27.19 21.46 18.85
C ARG A 171 -28.01 21.27 20.12
N THR A 172 -29.31 21.11 19.96
CA THR A 172 -30.27 21.14 21.08
C THR A 172 -30.72 19.76 21.58
N LYS A 173 -30.42 18.68 20.85
CA LYS A 173 -30.85 17.32 21.18
C LYS A 173 -29.90 16.27 20.60
N ILE A 174 -29.99 15.05 21.12
CA ILE A 174 -29.38 13.87 20.51
C ILE A 174 -30.02 13.64 19.13
N ASP A 175 -29.21 13.29 18.15
CA ASP A 175 -29.66 13.04 16.78
C ASP A 175 -30.72 11.93 16.74
N PRO A 176 -31.89 12.20 16.14
CA PRO A 176 -32.98 11.25 16.06
C PRO A 176 -32.89 10.32 14.84
N VAL A 177 -31.90 10.48 13.94
CA VAL A 177 -31.81 9.70 12.69
C VAL A 177 -31.00 8.42 12.88
N TRP A 178 -29.83 8.51 13.52
CA TRP A 178 -28.86 7.42 13.59
C TRP A 178 -28.21 7.28 14.97
N VAL A 179 -27.70 8.37 15.55
CA VAL A 179 -26.97 8.37 16.81
C VAL A 179 -27.84 7.80 17.93
N GLY A 180 -29.02 8.40 18.15
CA GLY A 180 -29.99 7.96 19.16
C GLY A 180 -30.58 6.57 18.89
N PRO A 181 -31.19 6.32 17.71
CA PRO A 181 -31.93 5.07 17.48
C PRO A 181 -31.07 3.87 17.07
N GLN A 182 -29.86 4.06 16.53
CA GLN A 182 -29.06 2.97 15.96
C GLN A 182 -27.67 2.83 16.60
N TRP A 183 -26.96 3.92 16.86
CA TRP A 183 -25.58 3.85 17.38
C TRP A 183 -25.51 3.63 18.89
N LEU A 184 -26.14 4.50 19.69
CA LEU A 184 -26.10 4.41 21.16
C LEU A 184 -26.70 3.10 21.72
N PRO A 185 -27.84 2.57 21.23
CA PRO A 185 -28.43 1.34 21.80
C PRO A 185 -27.58 0.09 21.58
N ARG A 186 -26.69 0.11 20.57
CA ARG A 186 -25.74 -0.97 20.30
C ARG A 186 -24.47 -0.86 21.15
N MET A 187 -24.25 0.30 21.79
CA MET A 187 -23.06 0.57 22.59
C MET A 187 -23.15 -0.13 23.96
N PRO A 188 -22.20 -1.00 24.31
CA PRO A 188 -22.19 -1.68 25.59
C PRO A 188 -21.69 -0.75 26.70
N LYS A 189 -21.97 -1.14 27.94
CA LYS A 189 -21.38 -0.48 29.11
C LYS A 189 -19.87 -0.76 29.16
N PRO A 190 -19.02 0.22 29.49
CA PRO A 190 -17.59 -0.01 29.65
C PRO A 190 -17.28 -1.07 30.70
N ASN A 191 -16.19 -1.81 30.49
CA ASN A 191 -15.68 -2.82 31.43
C ASN A 191 -14.15 -2.77 31.60
N ASP A 192 -13.47 -1.79 30.99
CA ASP A 192 -12.02 -1.60 31.04
C ASP A 192 -11.70 -0.08 31.12
N TRP A 193 -11.00 0.36 32.16
CA TRP A 193 -10.68 1.79 32.35
C TRP A 193 -9.22 2.14 32.06
N THR A 194 -8.55 1.32 31.24
CA THR A 194 -7.16 1.56 30.81
C THR A 194 -7.02 2.52 29.62
N VAL A 195 -8.14 2.85 28.96
CA VAL A 195 -8.22 3.77 27.82
C VAL A 195 -9.36 4.77 28.01
N GLY A 196 -9.38 5.83 27.20
CA GLY A 196 -10.32 6.94 27.33
C GLY A 196 -9.96 7.90 28.47
N ASP A 197 -10.94 8.65 28.92
CA ASP A 197 -10.83 9.66 29.98
C ASP A 197 -11.40 9.18 31.33
N GLY A 198 -11.98 7.98 31.36
CA GLY A 198 -12.49 7.28 32.53
C GLY A 198 -13.88 7.72 33.01
N LEU A 199 -14.30 8.95 32.71
CA LEU A 199 -15.58 9.52 33.15
C LEU A 199 -16.60 9.70 32.03
N ASN A 200 -16.19 10.08 30.83
CA ASN A 200 -17.09 10.26 29.69
C ASN A 200 -16.92 9.13 28.67
N THR A 201 -15.71 8.63 28.57
CA THR A 201 -15.25 7.59 27.66
C THR A 201 -14.44 6.56 28.45
N ALA A 202 -14.64 5.28 28.16
CA ALA A 202 -13.89 4.20 28.77
C ALA A 202 -13.79 3.02 27.81
N GLY A 203 -12.92 2.07 28.11
CA GLY A 203 -12.74 0.86 27.31
C GLY A 203 -13.88 -0.15 27.46
N PHE A 204 -14.23 -0.78 26.34
CA PHE A 204 -14.96 -2.04 26.33
C PHE A 204 -14.06 -3.13 25.74
N ARG A 205 -13.81 -4.17 26.52
CA ARG A 205 -12.98 -5.32 26.16
C ARG A 205 -13.86 -6.56 26.00
N TRP A 206 -13.73 -7.22 24.86
CA TRP A 206 -14.34 -8.53 24.62
C TRP A 206 -13.41 -9.41 23.80
N LYS A 207 -13.73 -10.70 23.73
CA LYS A 207 -13.03 -11.67 22.88
C LYS A 207 -13.97 -12.13 21.78
N GLN A 208 -13.49 -12.18 20.54
CA GLN A 208 -14.29 -12.66 19.40
C GLN A 208 -13.58 -13.81 18.70
N PRO A 209 -14.30 -14.93 18.39
CA PRO A 209 -13.73 -16.01 17.62
C PRO A 209 -13.64 -15.66 16.13
N HIS A 210 -12.50 -15.96 15.51
CA HIS A 210 -12.30 -15.86 14.06
C HIS A 210 -11.94 -17.22 13.48
N ALA A 211 -12.75 -17.69 12.53
CA ALA A 211 -12.50 -18.91 11.78
C ALA A 211 -11.73 -18.56 10.51
N GLY A 212 -10.42 -18.80 10.53
CA GLY A 212 -9.48 -18.29 9.55
C GLY A 212 -9.28 -16.79 9.70
N MET A 213 -8.02 -16.35 9.75
CA MET A 213 -7.67 -14.93 9.83
C MET A 213 -6.64 -14.58 8.75
N ASP A 214 -7.00 -13.60 7.93
CA ASP A 214 -6.05 -12.98 7.01
C ASP A 214 -5.53 -11.66 7.58
N GLY A 215 -4.21 -11.51 7.55
CA GLY A 215 -3.51 -10.36 8.12
C GLY A 215 -3.57 -9.14 7.20
N ALA A 216 -3.12 -7.99 7.69
CA ALA A 216 -3.19 -6.72 6.96
C ALA A 216 -2.36 -6.65 5.66
N THR A 217 -1.56 -7.66 5.36
CA THR A 217 -0.77 -7.76 4.13
C THR A 217 -1.26 -8.89 3.21
N GLY A 218 -2.30 -9.62 3.62
CA GLY A 218 -2.75 -10.80 2.90
C GLY A 218 -1.79 -12.01 2.99
N GLN A 219 -0.75 -11.95 3.81
CA GLN A 219 0.31 -12.98 3.90
C GLN A 219 0.14 -13.91 5.11
N SER A 220 -1.03 -13.90 5.76
CA SER A 220 -1.24 -14.70 6.95
C SER A 220 -1.35 -16.18 6.61
N GLN A 221 -0.61 -17.02 7.35
CA GLN A 221 -0.71 -18.48 7.28
C GLN A 221 -1.90 -19.03 8.06
N ASN A 222 -2.73 -18.16 8.63
CA ASN A 222 -3.79 -18.52 9.58
C ASN A 222 -5.19 -18.52 8.95
N THR A 223 -5.29 -18.50 7.63
CA THR A 223 -6.54 -18.69 6.90
C THR A 223 -6.97 -20.17 6.90
N ASN A 224 -8.24 -20.42 6.60
CA ASN A 224 -8.70 -21.76 6.30
C ASN A 224 -8.38 -22.08 4.85
N ARG A 225 -7.95 -23.31 4.60
CA ARG A 225 -7.50 -23.72 3.27
C ARG A 225 -7.99 -25.12 2.93
N ASN A 226 -8.38 -25.32 1.68
CA ASN A 226 -8.51 -26.63 1.06
C ASN A 226 -7.58 -26.69 -0.13
N HIS A 227 -6.72 -27.70 -0.20
CA HIS A 227 -5.76 -27.84 -1.28
C HIS A 227 -5.81 -29.25 -1.86
N LEU A 228 -5.95 -29.33 -3.18
CA LEU A 228 -5.91 -30.56 -3.96
C LEU A 228 -4.80 -30.44 -5.00
N THR A 229 -3.86 -31.38 -4.99
CA THR A 229 -2.91 -31.58 -6.09
C THR A 229 -3.15 -32.95 -6.70
N ALA A 230 -3.20 -33.01 -8.03
CA ALA A 230 -3.22 -34.27 -8.77
C ALA A 230 -2.18 -34.23 -9.88
N ARG A 231 -1.52 -35.36 -10.12
CA ARG A 231 -0.57 -35.55 -11.22
C ARG A 231 -0.81 -36.87 -11.90
N ILE A 232 -0.69 -36.88 -13.22
CA ILE A 232 -0.74 -38.06 -14.07
C ILE A 232 0.52 -38.07 -14.92
N ASP A 233 1.22 -39.20 -14.94
CA ASP A 233 2.32 -39.48 -15.86
C ASP A 233 1.89 -40.62 -16.78
N TYR A 234 1.98 -40.41 -18.09
CA TYR A 234 1.60 -41.39 -19.10
C TYR A 234 2.69 -41.60 -20.14
N GLN A 235 3.19 -42.83 -20.21
CA GLN A 235 4.11 -43.29 -21.24
C GLN A 235 3.30 -43.70 -22.48
N LEU A 236 3.27 -42.84 -23.50
CA LEU A 236 2.57 -43.10 -24.76
C LEU A 236 3.21 -44.30 -25.49
N ASN A 237 4.54 -44.27 -25.59
CA ASN A 237 5.42 -45.31 -26.12
C ASN A 237 6.83 -45.15 -25.52
N LEU A 238 7.81 -45.95 -25.93
CA LEU A 238 9.19 -45.89 -25.38
C LEU A 238 9.85 -44.52 -25.52
N ASN A 239 9.44 -43.73 -26.51
CA ASN A 239 10.05 -42.44 -26.84
C ASN A 239 9.23 -41.25 -26.38
N ASN A 240 7.97 -41.42 -25.96
CA ASN A 240 7.06 -40.31 -25.70
C ASN A 240 6.42 -40.44 -24.32
N LYS A 241 6.56 -39.39 -23.51
CA LYS A 241 5.97 -39.27 -22.18
C LYS A 241 5.17 -37.98 -22.06
N LEU A 242 3.95 -38.09 -21.56
CA LEU A 242 3.10 -36.96 -21.21
C LEU A 242 2.99 -36.90 -19.67
N THR A 243 3.16 -35.71 -19.11
CA THR A 243 2.90 -35.45 -17.69
C THR A 243 1.90 -34.31 -17.58
N TYR A 244 0.88 -34.48 -16.74
CA TYR A 244 -0.08 -33.45 -16.41
C TYR A 244 -0.15 -33.29 -14.90
N THR A 245 -0.10 -32.06 -14.40
CA THR A 245 -0.27 -31.74 -12.98
C THR A 245 -1.31 -30.63 -12.85
N MET A 246 -2.23 -30.79 -11.90
CA MET A 246 -3.10 -29.73 -11.43
C MET A 246 -2.89 -29.52 -9.93
N SER A 247 -2.98 -28.27 -9.50
CA SER A 247 -3.05 -27.86 -8.11
C SER A 247 -4.15 -26.83 -7.98
N ARG A 248 -5.11 -27.07 -7.11
CA ARG A 248 -6.25 -26.19 -6.86
C ARG A 248 -6.34 -25.94 -5.38
N GLU A 249 -6.32 -24.68 -5.01
CA GLU A 249 -6.46 -24.25 -3.62
C GLU A 249 -7.68 -23.35 -3.48
N LYS A 250 -8.37 -23.48 -2.35
CA LYS A 250 -9.38 -22.54 -1.89
C LYS A 250 -8.98 -22.07 -0.51
N ASP A 251 -8.63 -20.81 -0.40
CA ASP A 251 -8.22 -20.16 0.83
C ASP A 251 -9.28 -19.13 1.24
N TRP A 252 -9.62 -19.07 2.53
CA TRP A 252 -10.58 -18.09 3.04
C TRP A 252 -10.37 -17.78 4.52
N GLY A 253 -10.72 -16.56 4.90
CA GLY A 253 -10.68 -16.14 6.29
C GLY A 253 -11.44 -14.84 6.51
N VAL A 254 -11.63 -14.53 7.78
CA VAL A 254 -12.00 -13.17 8.19
C VAL A 254 -10.78 -12.30 7.95
N THR A 255 -10.96 -11.14 7.32
CA THR A 255 -9.88 -10.15 7.25
C THR A 255 -9.99 -9.20 8.43
N GLY A 256 -8.87 -8.97 9.11
CA GLY A 256 -8.80 -7.93 10.12
C GLY A 256 -9.07 -6.54 9.53
N GLN A 257 -8.67 -6.32 8.27
CA GLN A 257 -8.64 -5.01 7.63
C GLN A 257 -10.01 -4.36 7.41
N THR A 258 -11.11 -5.11 7.47
CA THR A 258 -12.45 -4.62 7.08
C THR A 258 -13.48 -4.95 8.16
N GLY A 259 -13.24 -4.48 9.39
CA GLY A 259 -14.20 -4.60 10.48
C GLY A 259 -15.05 -3.34 10.66
N LEU A 260 -16.33 -3.52 11.00
CA LEU A 260 -17.12 -2.52 11.72
C LEU A 260 -17.36 -3.08 13.13
N PRO A 261 -16.36 -3.01 14.03
CA PRO A 261 -16.43 -3.66 15.33
C PRO A 261 -17.20 -2.78 16.32
N ASP A 262 -18.46 -2.48 16.06
CA ASP A 262 -19.31 -1.67 16.95
C ASP A 262 -19.87 -2.47 18.15
N TYR A 263 -19.12 -3.48 18.61
CA TYR A 263 -19.27 -4.22 19.89
C TYR A 263 -20.35 -5.31 19.95
N PRO A 264 -20.15 -6.35 20.79
CA PRO A 264 -19.61 -7.67 20.43
C PRO A 264 -20.28 -8.40 19.24
N ALA A 265 -21.39 -7.86 18.72
CA ALA A 265 -22.09 -8.27 17.49
C ALA A 265 -21.53 -7.61 16.21
N GLY A 266 -20.33 -7.00 16.28
CA GLY A 266 -19.66 -6.43 15.12
C GLY A 266 -19.40 -7.45 14.02
N ALA A 267 -19.49 -7.00 12.77
CA ALA A 267 -19.23 -7.84 11.60
C ALA A 267 -17.91 -7.46 10.95
N PHE A 268 -17.25 -8.47 10.38
CA PHE A 268 -15.99 -8.35 9.67
C PHE A 268 -16.22 -8.71 8.21
N GLY A 269 -15.37 -8.26 7.30
CA GLY A 269 -15.33 -8.73 5.93
C GLY A 269 -14.82 -10.16 5.79
N ASP A 270 -14.72 -10.64 4.56
CA ASP A 270 -14.05 -11.90 4.24
C ASP A 270 -13.10 -11.74 3.07
N VAL A 271 -12.00 -12.50 3.13
CA VAL A 271 -11.09 -12.68 2.00
C VAL A 271 -11.25 -14.11 1.50
N ARG A 272 -11.27 -14.25 0.18
CA ARG A 272 -11.31 -15.54 -0.51
C ARG A 272 -10.29 -15.55 -1.63
N ARG A 273 -9.56 -16.65 -1.76
CA ARG A 273 -8.60 -16.85 -2.84
C ARG A 273 -8.81 -18.22 -3.44
N VAL A 274 -8.70 -18.29 -4.75
CA VAL A 274 -8.78 -19.54 -5.51
C VAL A 274 -7.62 -19.56 -6.50
N PRO A 275 -6.38 -19.82 -6.03
CA PRO A 275 -5.26 -20.02 -6.92
C PRO A 275 -5.33 -21.43 -7.50
N ASP A 276 -5.35 -21.50 -8.82
CA ASP A 276 -5.34 -22.74 -9.59
C ASP A 276 -4.09 -22.76 -10.48
N PHE A 277 -3.43 -23.91 -10.57
CA PHE A 277 -2.24 -24.11 -11.40
C PHE A 277 -2.36 -25.42 -12.17
N TYR A 278 -2.13 -25.37 -13.47
CA TYR A 278 -2.21 -26.49 -14.39
C TYR A 278 -0.95 -26.51 -15.24
N THR A 279 -0.30 -27.67 -15.34
CA THR A 279 0.85 -27.85 -16.24
C THR A 279 0.71 -29.13 -17.03
N ALA A 280 1.03 -29.06 -18.31
CA ALA A 280 1.22 -30.22 -19.16
C ALA A 280 2.64 -30.17 -19.74
N SER A 281 3.33 -31.30 -19.77
CA SER A 281 4.61 -31.42 -20.46
C SER A 281 4.65 -32.68 -21.31
N TRP A 282 5.12 -32.56 -22.55
CA TRP A 282 5.36 -33.68 -23.45
C TRP A 282 6.84 -33.77 -23.76
N THR A 283 7.44 -34.88 -23.37
CA THR A 283 8.84 -35.20 -23.67
C THR A 283 8.89 -36.25 -24.78
N SER A 284 9.63 -35.97 -25.84
CA SER A 284 9.82 -36.85 -26.99
C SER A 284 11.31 -37.10 -27.26
N THR A 285 11.74 -38.35 -27.13
CA THR A 285 13.05 -38.82 -27.56
C THR A 285 12.98 -39.12 -29.06
N ILE A 286 13.37 -38.15 -29.88
CA ILE A 286 13.31 -38.25 -31.35
C ILE A 286 14.39 -39.22 -31.86
N SER A 287 15.58 -39.17 -31.25
CA SER A 287 16.67 -40.14 -31.49
C SER A 287 17.50 -40.33 -30.23
N ALA A 288 18.48 -41.24 -30.25
CA ALA A 288 19.42 -41.42 -29.13
C ALA A 288 20.22 -40.14 -28.78
N THR A 289 20.20 -39.13 -29.65
CA THR A 289 20.93 -37.87 -29.48
C THR A 289 20.04 -36.64 -29.51
N ILE A 290 18.71 -36.78 -29.67
CA ILE A 290 17.78 -35.64 -29.79
C ILE A 290 16.59 -35.84 -28.86
N LEU A 291 16.37 -34.87 -27.98
CA LEU A 291 15.27 -34.80 -27.02
C LEU A 291 14.51 -33.49 -27.19
N ASN A 292 13.20 -33.55 -27.37
CA ASN A 292 12.31 -32.39 -27.33
C ASN A 292 11.43 -32.44 -26.07
N GLU A 293 11.22 -31.29 -25.45
CA GLU A 293 10.34 -31.10 -24.31
C GLU A 293 9.46 -29.87 -24.55
N PHE A 294 8.18 -30.11 -24.81
CA PHE A 294 7.15 -29.08 -24.84
C PHE A 294 6.52 -28.95 -23.45
N ARG A 295 6.29 -27.71 -23.00
CA ARG A 295 5.64 -27.38 -21.73
C ARG A 295 4.56 -26.32 -21.93
N PHE A 296 3.41 -26.57 -21.30
CA PHE A 296 2.35 -25.61 -21.12
C PHE A 296 2.07 -25.42 -19.64
N GLY A 297 1.91 -24.17 -19.20
CA GLY A 297 1.50 -23.80 -17.86
C GLY A 297 0.34 -22.81 -17.91
N LEU A 298 -0.62 -22.98 -17.01
CA LEU A 298 -1.66 -22.00 -16.71
C LEU A 298 -1.72 -21.84 -15.19
N LYS A 299 -1.40 -20.65 -14.72
CA LYS A 299 -1.70 -20.20 -13.36
C LYS A 299 -2.90 -19.26 -13.44
N ARG A 300 -3.86 -19.39 -12.54
CA ARG A 300 -4.96 -18.42 -12.36
C ARG A 300 -5.04 -18.07 -10.90
N ASP A 301 -4.63 -16.85 -10.59
CA ASP A 301 -4.77 -16.30 -9.24
C ASP A 301 -6.07 -15.52 -9.17
N THR A 302 -7.01 -15.99 -8.36
CA THR A 302 -8.26 -15.30 -8.10
C THR A 302 -8.25 -14.80 -6.67
N TRP A 303 -8.46 -13.50 -6.46
CA TRP A 303 -8.52 -12.89 -5.14
C TRP A 303 -9.80 -12.08 -4.98
N GLN A 304 -10.43 -12.18 -3.81
CA GLN A 304 -11.58 -11.39 -3.41
C GLN A 304 -11.39 -10.88 -1.98
N GLY A 305 -11.69 -9.60 -1.77
CA GLY A 305 -11.93 -9.04 -0.45
C GLY A 305 -13.27 -8.32 -0.43
N THR A 306 -14.06 -8.52 0.61
CA THR A 306 -15.36 -7.86 0.79
C THR A 306 -15.39 -7.09 2.11
N SER A 307 -16.23 -6.05 2.15
CA SER A 307 -16.61 -5.36 3.38
C SER A 307 -17.66 -6.15 4.15
N PRO A 308 -17.87 -5.90 5.46
CA PRO A 308 -19.01 -6.43 6.19
C PRO A 308 -20.36 -6.06 5.58
N LEU A 309 -20.46 -4.92 4.87
CA LEU A 309 -21.68 -4.44 4.20
C LEU A 309 -21.93 -5.15 2.87
N ASP A 310 -20.90 -5.77 2.29
CA ASP A 310 -20.90 -6.28 0.92
C ASP A 310 -20.67 -7.79 0.86
N LYS A 311 -20.72 -8.49 2.00
CA LYS A 311 -20.61 -9.95 2.01
C LYS A 311 -21.73 -10.59 1.20
N GLY A 312 -21.37 -11.50 0.31
CA GLY A 312 -22.30 -12.22 -0.58
C GLY A 312 -22.30 -11.67 -2.00
N CYS A 313 -22.07 -10.37 -2.16
CA CYS A 313 -21.76 -9.76 -3.45
C CYS A 313 -20.23 -9.67 -3.64
N CYS A 314 -19.66 -9.22 -4.76
CA CYS A 314 -20.11 -9.34 -6.14
C CYS A 314 -19.32 -10.48 -6.82
N TRP A 315 -19.17 -11.60 -6.13
CA TRP A 315 -18.37 -12.71 -6.63
C TRP A 315 -19.13 -13.55 -7.66
N ASN A 316 -18.45 -13.93 -8.74
CA ASN A 316 -18.97 -14.93 -9.69
C ASN A 316 -20.36 -14.58 -10.26
N GLY A 317 -20.59 -13.29 -10.56
CA GLY A 317 -21.86 -12.79 -11.11
C GLY A 317 -22.93 -12.41 -10.08
N ALA A 318 -22.65 -12.50 -8.78
CA ALA A 318 -23.55 -12.04 -7.74
C ALA A 318 -23.81 -10.52 -7.84
N LYS A 319 -25.08 -10.12 -7.74
CA LYS A 319 -25.53 -8.73 -7.75
C LYS A 319 -25.24 -8.07 -6.41
N GLN A 320 -25.27 -6.73 -6.39
CA GLN A 320 -25.15 -5.95 -5.15
C GLN A 320 -26.18 -6.35 -4.07
N THR A 321 -27.37 -6.75 -4.52
CA THR A 321 -28.49 -7.16 -3.65
C THR A 321 -28.31 -8.54 -3.04
N ASP A 322 -27.36 -9.33 -3.54
CA ASP A 322 -27.13 -10.73 -3.12
C ASP A 322 -26.31 -10.79 -1.83
N LEU A 323 -26.73 -10.00 -0.84
CA LEU A 323 -26.07 -9.91 0.46
C LEU A 323 -26.44 -11.09 1.36
N VAL A 324 -25.46 -11.58 2.12
CA VAL A 324 -25.72 -12.52 3.21
C VAL A 324 -26.41 -11.80 4.38
N ASP A 325 -27.06 -12.55 5.27
CA ASP A 325 -27.87 -11.96 6.35
C ASP A 325 -27.07 -11.08 7.31
N SER A 326 -25.79 -11.39 7.56
CA SER A 326 -24.93 -10.53 8.37
C SER A 326 -24.64 -9.18 7.69
N ALA A 327 -24.47 -9.16 6.37
CA ALA A 327 -24.33 -7.93 5.60
C ALA A 327 -25.63 -7.13 5.55
N LYS A 328 -26.78 -7.80 5.33
CA LYS A 328 -28.10 -7.14 5.38
C LYS A 328 -28.36 -6.45 6.72
N LYS A 329 -28.07 -7.15 7.83
CA LYS A 329 -28.19 -6.58 9.19
C LYS A 329 -27.25 -5.40 9.39
N MET A 330 -26.02 -5.47 8.86
CA MET A 330 -25.08 -4.37 8.98
C MET A 330 -25.51 -3.15 8.15
N VAL A 331 -25.98 -3.36 6.91
CA VAL A 331 -26.54 -2.30 6.05
C VAL A 331 -27.75 -1.64 6.73
N ALA A 332 -28.64 -2.42 7.34
CA ALA A 332 -29.80 -1.91 8.08
C ALA A 332 -29.42 -1.09 9.34
N SER A 333 -28.16 -1.13 9.77
CA SER A 333 -27.68 -0.42 10.96
C SER A 333 -27.07 0.96 10.68
N PHE A 334 -27.15 1.39 9.42
CA PHE A 334 -26.84 2.73 8.96
C PHE A 334 -28.14 3.42 8.48
N PRO A 335 -28.18 4.76 8.45
CA PRO A 335 -29.40 5.45 8.09
C PRO A 335 -29.64 5.41 6.58
N ASN A 336 -30.92 5.39 6.21
CA ASN A 336 -31.37 5.66 4.85
C ASN A 336 -31.86 7.11 4.81
N ILE A 337 -31.15 7.96 4.08
CA ILE A 337 -31.39 9.41 4.02
C ILE A 337 -31.82 9.74 2.59
N GLY A 338 -33.05 10.22 2.40
CA GLY A 338 -33.57 10.54 1.07
C GLY A 338 -33.69 9.34 0.10
N GLY A 339 -33.89 8.13 0.63
CA GLY A 339 -33.95 6.90 -0.18
C GLY A 339 -32.57 6.29 -0.49
N GLN A 340 -31.50 6.89 0.00
CA GLN A 340 -30.12 6.50 -0.28
C GLN A 340 -29.44 5.95 0.98
N PHE A 341 -28.70 4.85 0.82
CA PHE A 341 -27.84 4.33 1.89
C PHE A 341 -26.66 5.29 2.09
N VAL A 342 -26.50 5.80 3.30
CA VAL A 342 -25.42 6.70 3.67
C VAL A 342 -24.58 6.03 4.75
N TYR A 343 -23.28 5.93 4.51
CA TYR A 343 -22.38 5.49 5.56
C TYR A 343 -22.10 6.67 6.50
N VAL A 344 -22.32 6.48 7.79
CA VAL A 344 -22.07 7.51 8.82
C VAL A 344 -20.96 7.02 9.74
N THR A 345 -19.95 7.86 9.94
CA THR A 345 -18.89 7.62 10.92
C THR A 345 -18.83 8.78 11.91
N GLN A 346 -18.31 8.50 13.10
CA GLN A 346 -18.01 9.53 14.08
C GLN A 346 -16.55 10.00 13.93
N GLY A 347 -16.30 11.31 14.02
CA GLY A 347 -14.95 11.88 14.09
C GLY A 347 -14.21 11.46 15.37
N ALA A 348 -12.88 11.58 15.41
CA ALA A 348 -12.08 11.13 16.56
C ALA A 348 -12.26 12.04 17.80
N LEU A 349 -12.71 11.51 18.96
CA LEU A 349 -12.64 12.27 20.23
C LEU A 349 -11.19 12.45 20.70
N PRO A 350 -10.77 13.64 21.19
CA PRO A 350 -9.49 13.83 21.85
C PRO A 350 -9.31 12.81 23.00
N ALA A 351 -8.12 12.22 23.11
CA ALA A 351 -7.79 11.10 24.02
C ALA A 351 -8.49 9.74 23.74
N THR A 352 -9.27 9.63 22.66
CA THR A 352 -9.72 8.35 22.12
C THR A 352 -9.05 8.12 20.76
N ALA A 353 -8.27 7.06 20.64
CA ALA A 353 -8.01 6.52 19.31
C ALA A 353 -9.32 5.87 18.83
N GLY A 354 -10.17 6.65 18.17
CA GLY A 354 -11.38 6.19 17.47
C GLY A 354 -12.45 5.53 18.35
N LEU A 355 -13.57 6.21 18.58
CA LEU A 355 -14.82 5.63 19.08
C LEU A 355 -15.53 4.70 18.05
N ILE A 356 -14.92 4.58 16.86
CA ILE A 356 -14.96 3.43 15.96
C ILE A 356 -13.51 2.99 15.80
N ALA A 357 -13.23 1.68 15.84
CA ALA A 357 -11.89 1.10 15.73
C ALA A 357 -11.12 1.63 14.51
N SER A 358 -10.43 2.75 14.72
CA SER A 358 -9.36 3.25 13.88
C SER A 358 -8.17 3.39 14.82
N GLY A 359 -7.54 2.25 15.06
CA GLY A 359 -6.23 2.15 15.69
C GLY A 359 -6.22 2.19 17.22
N THR A 360 -6.57 1.07 17.88
CA THR A 360 -5.88 0.77 19.15
C THR A 360 -4.57 0.06 18.85
N THR A 361 -3.49 0.74 19.21
CA THR A 361 -2.11 0.28 19.36
C THR A 361 -2.01 -1.15 19.89
N VAL A 362 -1.75 -2.09 19.00
CA VAL A 362 -1.06 -3.36 19.31
C VAL A 362 -0.02 -3.56 18.23
N GLY A 363 1.26 -3.42 18.60
CA GLY A 363 2.42 -3.98 17.88
C GLY A 363 2.60 -3.57 16.42
N SER A 364 3.68 -2.84 16.16
CA SER A 364 4.32 -2.65 14.86
C SER A 364 4.42 -3.95 14.03
N SER A 365 3.41 -4.20 13.20
CA SER A 365 3.38 -5.08 12.00
C SER A 365 1.96 -5.44 11.54
N MET A 366 0.92 -5.05 12.29
CA MET A 366 -0.47 -5.22 11.87
C MET A 366 -1.24 -3.90 12.01
N ALA A 367 -0.86 -2.92 11.19
CA ALA A 367 -1.74 -1.80 10.92
C ALA A 367 -3.03 -2.36 10.28
N TYR A 368 -4.06 -2.56 11.10
CA TYR A 368 -5.44 -2.49 10.62
C TYR A 368 -5.58 -1.08 10.06
N ALA A 369 -5.23 -0.91 8.79
CA ALA A 369 -5.40 0.37 8.14
C ALA A 369 -6.86 0.80 8.34
N PRO A 370 -7.13 2.11 8.54
CA PRO A 370 -8.47 2.62 8.32
C PRO A 370 -8.75 2.45 6.83
N PHE A 371 -9.12 1.24 6.44
CA PHE A 371 -9.90 1.03 5.24
C PHE A 371 -11.24 1.68 5.55
N GLY A 372 -11.37 2.97 5.21
CA GLY A 372 -12.67 3.64 5.22
C GLY A 372 -13.61 2.80 4.38
N VAL A 373 -14.51 2.06 5.05
CA VAL A 373 -15.51 1.16 4.45
C VAL A 373 -14.98 0.44 3.20
N ALA A 374 -14.06 -0.52 3.36
CA ALA A 374 -13.46 -1.24 2.22
C ALA A 374 -14.49 -2.01 1.39
N SER A 375 -15.00 -1.36 0.35
CA SER A 375 -15.84 -1.92 -0.71
C SER A 375 -15.24 -3.18 -1.36
N PRO A 376 -16.07 -4.01 -2.01
CA PRO A 376 -15.61 -5.27 -2.59
C PRO A 376 -14.55 -5.02 -3.67
N ARG A 377 -13.48 -5.80 -3.59
CA ARG A 377 -12.38 -5.82 -4.55
C ARG A 377 -12.17 -7.24 -5.03
N GLN A 378 -11.93 -7.39 -6.31
CA GLN A 378 -11.69 -8.68 -6.95
C GLN A 378 -10.63 -8.54 -8.03
N SER A 379 -9.79 -9.56 -8.17
CA SER A 379 -8.93 -9.72 -9.33
C SER A 379 -8.94 -11.17 -9.81
N ILE A 380 -8.85 -11.34 -11.12
CA ILE A 380 -8.65 -12.62 -11.79
C ILE A 380 -7.44 -12.45 -12.70
N SER A 381 -6.32 -13.06 -12.33
CA SER A 381 -5.04 -12.85 -13.01
C SER A 381 -4.51 -14.17 -13.59
N PRO A 382 -4.95 -14.55 -14.81
CA PRO A 382 -4.39 -15.70 -15.49
C PRO A 382 -3.00 -15.39 -16.07
N PHE A 383 -2.10 -16.35 -15.93
CA PHE A 383 -0.77 -16.36 -16.54
C PHE A 383 -0.61 -17.68 -17.31
N LYS A 384 -0.40 -17.58 -18.62
CA LYS A 384 -0.19 -18.72 -19.50
C LYS A 384 1.25 -18.72 -19.97
N GLN A 385 1.91 -19.87 -19.91
CA GLN A 385 3.26 -20.05 -20.40
C GLN A 385 3.28 -21.20 -21.41
N PHE A 386 3.88 -20.94 -22.56
CA PHE A 386 4.23 -21.94 -23.56
C PHE A 386 5.74 -21.96 -23.67
N ALA A 387 6.36 -23.13 -23.53
CA ALA A 387 7.80 -23.26 -23.68
C ALA A 387 8.13 -24.54 -24.45
N ASP A 388 9.13 -24.45 -25.32
CA ASP A 388 9.71 -25.60 -26.00
C ASP A 388 11.22 -25.63 -25.76
N THR A 389 11.77 -26.83 -25.59
CA THR A 389 13.21 -27.03 -25.44
C THR A 389 13.64 -28.24 -26.25
N LEU A 390 14.54 -28.02 -27.21
CA LEU A 390 15.19 -29.05 -27.99
C LEU A 390 16.64 -29.19 -27.54
N SER A 391 17.03 -30.38 -27.12
CA SER A 391 18.40 -30.71 -26.72
C SER A 391 18.98 -31.76 -27.65
N PHE A 392 20.20 -31.55 -28.16
CA PHE A 392 20.84 -32.52 -29.03
C PHE A 392 22.36 -32.57 -28.90
N ILE A 393 22.93 -33.76 -29.12
CA ILE A 393 24.37 -34.01 -28.98
C ILE A 393 24.96 -34.36 -30.35
N LYS A 394 26.06 -33.68 -30.71
CA LYS A 394 26.81 -33.98 -31.94
C LYS A 394 28.30 -33.86 -31.67
N GLY A 395 29.01 -34.99 -31.68
CA GLY A 395 30.44 -35.03 -31.43
C GLY A 395 30.80 -34.49 -30.04
N ALA A 396 31.66 -33.46 -29.99
CA ALA A 396 32.09 -32.81 -28.75
C ALA A 396 31.08 -31.78 -28.21
N HIS A 397 29.97 -31.55 -28.90
CA HIS A 397 29.00 -30.50 -28.60
C HIS A 397 27.71 -31.07 -28.02
N SER A 398 27.17 -30.39 -27.03
CA SER A 398 25.83 -30.64 -26.48
C SER A 398 25.04 -29.34 -26.55
N PHE A 399 24.15 -29.28 -27.53
CA PHE A 399 23.37 -28.12 -27.86
C PHE A 399 22.02 -28.14 -27.15
N GLN A 400 21.51 -26.97 -26.80
CA GLN A 400 20.14 -26.78 -26.39
C GLN A 400 19.60 -25.46 -26.96
N THR A 401 18.38 -25.50 -27.47
CA THR A 401 17.67 -24.33 -28.01
C THR A 401 16.23 -24.36 -27.53
N GLY A 402 15.61 -23.19 -27.41
CA GLY A 402 14.21 -23.12 -26.99
C GLY A 402 13.54 -21.80 -27.25
N PHE A 403 12.22 -21.82 -27.10
CA PHE A 403 11.32 -20.68 -27.20
C PHE A 403 10.42 -20.64 -25.98
N GLU A 404 10.09 -19.44 -25.52
CA GLU A 404 9.16 -19.19 -24.41
C GLU A 404 8.19 -18.07 -24.81
N LEU A 405 6.91 -18.24 -24.51
CA LEU A 405 5.86 -17.25 -24.64
C LEU A 405 5.05 -17.20 -23.34
N ASP A 406 5.06 -16.05 -22.71
CA ASP A 406 4.32 -15.76 -21.49
C ASP A 406 3.21 -14.75 -21.80
N LEU A 407 1.97 -15.10 -21.47
CA LEU A 407 0.79 -14.26 -21.64
C LEU A 407 0.18 -14.00 -20.27
N ALA A 408 0.36 -12.80 -19.76
CA ALA A 408 -0.18 -12.35 -18.49
C ALA A 408 -1.40 -11.46 -18.73
N SER A 409 -2.46 -11.67 -17.97
CA SER A 409 -3.55 -10.70 -17.88
C SER A 409 -4.06 -10.56 -16.45
N SER A 410 -4.75 -9.46 -16.17
CA SER A 410 -5.42 -9.22 -14.89
C SER A 410 -6.70 -8.45 -15.11
N HIS A 411 -7.82 -9.11 -14.85
CA HIS A 411 -9.12 -8.47 -14.80
C HIS A 411 -9.43 -8.05 -13.38
N GLN A 412 -9.55 -6.75 -13.16
CA GLN A 412 -9.68 -6.13 -11.84
C GLN A 412 -11.05 -5.45 -11.70
N PHE A 413 -11.65 -5.63 -10.53
CA PHE A 413 -12.86 -4.97 -10.09
C PHE A 413 -12.59 -4.34 -8.74
N ASN A 414 -12.83 -3.05 -8.62
CA ASN A 414 -12.75 -2.36 -7.34
C ASN A 414 -13.75 -1.22 -7.31
N HIS A 415 -13.76 -0.46 -6.23
CA HIS A 415 -14.71 0.63 -6.01
C HIS A 415 -14.06 1.99 -6.25
N GLY A 416 -13.47 2.18 -7.43
CA GLY A 416 -12.93 3.48 -7.86
C GLY A 416 -11.63 3.96 -7.20
N GLY A 417 -11.08 3.25 -6.21
CA GLY A 417 -9.77 3.57 -5.62
C GLY A 417 -9.72 3.49 -4.08
N GLN A 418 -9.14 4.53 -3.46
CA GLN A 418 -8.91 4.60 -2.01
C GLN A 418 -10.13 5.10 -1.21
N GLN A 419 -11.15 5.68 -1.86
CA GLN A 419 -12.35 6.21 -1.21
C GLN A 419 -13.61 5.44 -1.64
N THR A 420 -14.71 5.63 -0.93
CA THR A 420 -15.98 4.97 -1.25
C THR A 420 -16.78 5.80 -2.26
N THR A 421 -17.27 5.16 -3.33
CA THR A 421 -18.32 5.65 -4.24
C THR A 421 -19.68 5.78 -3.57
N ARG A 422 -19.92 5.15 -2.41
CA ARG A 422 -21.08 5.44 -1.56
C ARG A 422 -20.80 6.68 -0.70
N PRO A 423 -21.79 7.55 -0.48
CA PRO A 423 -21.63 8.74 0.34
C PRO A 423 -21.23 8.38 1.78
N PHE A 424 -20.17 9.05 2.24
CA PHE A 424 -19.54 8.87 3.53
C PHE A 424 -19.67 10.16 4.34
N VAL A 425 -20.43 10.14 5.43
CA VAL A 425 -20.66 11.29 6.30
C VAL A 425 -19.79 11.14 7.55
N THR A 426 -18.94 12.14 7.82
CA THR A 426 -18.22 12.23 9.09
C THR A 426 -18.97 13.16 10.04
N LEU A 427 -19.31 12.68 11.23
CA LEU A 427 -19.86 13.50 12.31
C LEU A 427 -18.73 14.21 13.07
N GLY A 428 -18.98 15.44 13.51
CA GLY A 428 -18.04 16.18 14.36
C GLY A 428 -18.12 17.69 14.18
N ILE A 429 -17.09 18.40 14.67
CA ILE A 429 -17.00 19.85 14.51
C ILE A 429 -16.53 20.16 13.08
N GLY A 430 -17.44 20.69 12.26
CA GLY A 430 -17.15 21.24 10.93
C GLY A 430 -16.83 22.73 10.96
N ASN A 431 -17.13 23.44 9.87
CA ASN A 431 -16.86 24.88 9.75
C ASN A 431 -17.78 25.74 10.62
N THR A 432 -18.90 25.20 11.13
CA THR A 432 -19.72 25.87 12.13
C THR A 432 -19.24 25.48 13.53
N PRO A 433 -18.43 26.34 14.19
CA PRO A 433 -17.78 25.99 15.45
C PRO A 433 -18.81 25.78 16.57
N VAL A 434 -18.41 25.03 17.59
CA VAL A 434 -19.09 25.01 18.89
C VAL A 434 -18.43 26.09 19.76
N PRO A 435 -19.16 27.07 20.31
CA PRO A 435 -18.56 28.12 21.13
C PRO A 435 -17.82 27.56 22.36
N THR A 436 -16.61 28.05 22.66
CA THR A 436 -15.82 27.61 23.82
C THR A 436 -16.34 28.18 25.14
N THR A 437 -16.95 29.37 25.12
CA THR A 437 -17.46 30.09 26.29
C THR A 437 -18.69 29.45 26.94
N SER A 438 -19.34 28.52 26.25
CA SER A 438 -20.55 27.83 26.72
C SER A 438 -20.24 26.66 27.67
N PHE A 439 -18.98 26.22 27.75
CA PHE A 439 -18.55 25.14 28.64
C PHE A 439 -17.88 25.72 29.88
N ARG A 440 -18.59 25.73 31.01
CA ARG A 440 -18.11 26.31 32.28
C ARG A 440 -17.59 25.23 33.22
N GLY A 441 -16.54 25.56 33.99
CA GLY A 441 -16.02 24.71 35.06
C GLY A 441 -15.06 23.60 34.60
N ILE A 442 -14.73 23.52 33.32
CA ILE A 442 -13.80 22.52 32.77
C ILE A 442 -12.55 23.17 32.16
N GLN A 443 -11.45 22.43 32.13
CA GLN A 443 -10.17 22.87 31.54
C GLN A 443 -10.12 22.67 30.01
N ALA A 444 -9.18 23.35 29.34
CA ALA A 444 -9.13 23.47 27.87
C ALA A 444 -9.16 22.14 27.09
N ASN A 445 -8.46 21.10 27.57
CA ASN A 445 -8.48 19.79 26.90
C ASN A 445 -9.85 19.12 26.99
N ASP A 446 -10.55 19.27 28.12
CA ASP A 446 -11.88 18.69 28.32
C ASP A 446 -12.96 19.51 27.60
N ILE A 447 -12.75 20.82 27.39
CA ILE A 447 -13.61 21.64 26.52
C ILE A 447 -13.63 21.05 25.11
N SER A 448 -12.46 20.71 24.56
CA SER A 448 -12.36 20.13 23.21
C SER A 448 -13.13 18.79 23.11
N THR A 449 -13.01 17.93 24.13
CA THR A 449 -13.75 16.67 24.23
C THR A 449 -15.26 16.90 24.35
N ALA A 450 -15.70 17.84 25.19
CA ALA A 450 -17.11 18.15 25.38
C ALA A 450 -17.75 18.76 24.13
N GLN A 451 -17.06 19.67 23.43
CA GLN A 451 -17.51 20.25 22.17
C GLN A 451 -17.73 19.18 21.10
N LEU A 452 -16.77 18.26 20.96
CA LEU A 452 -16.88 17.22 19.96
C LEU A 452 -17.92 16.16 20.33
N LEU A 453 -18.05 15.83 21.62
CA LEU A 453 -19.11 14.94 22.09
C LEU A 453 -20.50 15.55 21.82
N LEU A 454 -20.69 16.84 22.06
CA LEU A 454 -21.93 17.55 21.69
C LEU A 454 -22.17 17.49 20.16
N ALA A 455 -21.14 17.74 19.35
CA ALA A 455 -21.26 17.69 17.89
C ALA A 455 -21.61 16.29 17.37
N ILE A 456 -20.99 15.24 17.92
CA ILE A 456 -21.26 13.84 17.52
C ILE A 456 -22.65 13.42 17.99
N LEU A 457 -23.00 13.66 19.26
CA LEU A 457 -24.31 13.25 19.79
C LEU A 457 -25.47 13.97 19.11
N SER A 458 -25.29 15.21 18.67
CA SER A 458 -26.28 15.96 17.87
C SER A 458 -26.33 15.56 16.40
N GLY A 459 -25.46 14.66 15.92
CA GLY A 459 -25.40 14.28 14.51
C GLY A 459 -24.90 15.41 13.61
N THR A 460 -24.09 16.34 14.13
CA THR A 460 -23.50 17.44 13.35
C THR A 460 -22.63 16.87 12.24
N VAL A 461 -22.91 17.25 10.99
CA VAL A 461 -22.12 16.85 9.81
C VAL A 461 -20.88 17.73 9.71
N ARG A 462 -19.69 17.12 9.85
CA ARG A 462 -18.40 17.78 9.61
C ARG A 462 -18.15 17.93 8.11
N ASP A 463 -18.32 16.83 7.39
CA ASP A 463 -18.11 16.72 5.95
C ASP A 463 -18.75 15.44 5.39
N ILE A 464 -18.99 15.45 4.08
CA ILE A 464 -19.49 14.33 3.30
C ILE A 464 -18.50 14.08 2.17
N GLN A 465 -18.09 12.83 1.97
CA GLN A 465 -17.19 12.43 0.89
C GLN A 465 -17.87 11.43 -0.04
N GLU A 466 -17.66 11.58 -1.34
CA GLU A 466 -18.12 10.64 -2.35
C GLU A 466 -17.13 10.59 -3.52
N GLN A 467 -16.89 9.38 -4.04
CA GLN A 467 -16.03 9.16 -5.20
C GLN A 467 -16.84 8.83 -6.45
N TYR A 468 -16.50 9.49 -7.55
CA TYR A 468 -16.99 9.25 -8.90
C TYR A 468 -15.91 8.64 -9.78
N PHE A 469 -16.31 7.91 -10.82
CA PHE A 469 -15.39 7.25 -11.76
C PHE A 469 -15.98 7.09 -13.16
N VAL A 470 -15.20 6.54 -14.09
CA VAL A 470 -15.65 6.16 -15.44
C VAL A 470 -15.22 4.75 -15.83
N ASN A 471 -16.10 4.06 -16.56
CA ASN A 471 -15.87 2.72 -17.13
C ASN A 471 -15.83 2.74 -18.67
N SER A 472 -15.79 3.92 -19.29
CA SER A 472 -15.64 4.08 -20.74
C SER A 472 -14.72 5.24 -21.07
N PRO A 473 -13.81 5.11 -22.05
CA PRO A 473 -12.94 6.21 -22.48
C PRO A 473 -13.70 7.34 -23.21
N THR A 474 -14.99 7.13 -23.53
CA THR A 474 -15.87 8.12 -24.17
C THR A 474 -16.95 8.64 -23.23
N ALA A 475 -16.83 8.38 -21.93
CA ALA A 475 -17.80 8.84 -20.94
C ALA A 475 -17.95 10.37 -20.97
N SER A 476 -19.19 10.85 -21.14
CA SER A 476 -19.53 12.27 -21.10
C SER A 476 -19.92 12.77 -19.70
N ASP A 477 -20.15 11.84 -18.77
CA ASP A 477 -20.48 12.15 -17.38
C ASP A 477 -19.93 11.12 -16.40
N TRP A 478 -19.90 11.50 -15.13
CA TRP A 478 -19.42 10.66 -14.05
C TRP A 478 -20.38 9.50 -13.75
N THR A 479 -19.81 8.33 -13.44
CA THR A 479 -20.53 7.19 -12.88
C THR A 479 -20.49 7.26 -11.36
N ASP A 480 -21.62 6.96 -10.73
CA ASP A 480 -21.79 6.89 -9.28
C ASP A 480 -22.39 5.56 -8.83
N TYR A 481 -22.42 5.34 -7.51
CA TYR A 481 -22.87 4.09 -6.89
C TYR A 481 -24.31 3.68 -7.21
N ARG A 482 -25.16 4.59 -7.72
CA ARG A 482 -26.57 4.32 -8.05
C ARG A 482 -26.70 3.55 -9.37
N THR A 483 -25.71 3.64 -10.25
CA THR A 483 -25.68 2.94 -11.55
C THR A 483 -24.80 1.70 -11.50
N THR A 484 -23.54 1.87 -11.13
CA THR A 484 -22.59 0.82 -10.78
C THR A 484 -21.61 1.40 -9.79
N PHE A 485 -21.20 0.62 -8.81
CA PHE A 485 -20.16 1.02 -7.85
C PHE A 485 -18.83 0.32 -8.12
N LEU A 486 -18.77 -0.53 -9.15
CA LEU A 486 -17.56 -1.26 -9.53
C LEU A 486 -16.89 -0.62 -10.76
N PHE A 487 -15.70 -0.11 -10.52
CA PHE A 487 -14.69 0.24 -11.49
C PHE A 487 -14.03 -1.03 -12.04
N GLN A 488 -13.96 -1.14 -13.37
CA GLN A 488 -13.45 -2.34 -14.05
C GLN A 488 -12.22 -2.02 -14.89
N ARG A 489 -11.21 -2.90 -14.86
CA ARG A 489 -10.01 -2.83 -15.70
C ARG A 489 -9.61 -4.22 -16.17
N ASP A 490 -8.99 -4.30 -17.34
CA ASP A 490 -8.48 -5.55 -17.89
C ASP A 490 -7.13 -5.29 -18.56
N LEU A 491 -6.07 -5.60 -17.83
CA LEU A 491 -4.70 -5.34 -18.23
C LEU A 491 -4.09 -6.60 -18.82
N HIS A 492 -3.22 -6.44 -19.83
CA HIS A 492 -2.48 -7.53 -20.46
C HIS A 492 -1.02 -7.16 -20.68
N GLN A 493 -0.13 -8.15 -20.61
CA GLN A 493 1.27 -8.05 -21.02
C GLN A 493 1.72 -9.39 -21.60
N ASN A 494 2.38 -9.34 -22.75
CA ASN A 494 2.86 -10.53 -23.45
C ASN A 494 4.37 -10.42 -23.62
N ASP A 495 5.08 -11.46 -23.17
CA ASP A 495 6.53 -11.54 -23.27
C ASP A 495 6.92 -12.80 -24.04
N TRP A 496 8.06 -12.76 -24.73
CA TRP A 496 8.59 -13.94 -25.39
C TRP A 496 10.11 -13.96 -25.38
N ALA A 497 10.68 -15.14 -25.53
CA ALA A 497 12.12 -15.31 -25.54
C ALA A 497 12.56 -16.45 -26.44
N PHE A 498 13.78 -16.33 -26.96
CA PHE A 498 14.49 -17.40 -27.63
C PHE A 498 15.86 -17.57 -26.99
N TYR A 499 16.36 -18.79 -26.95
CA TYR A 499 17.72 -19.03 -26.51
C TYR A 499 18.39 -20.17 -27.27
N PHE A 500 19.72 -20.12 -27.29
CA PHE A 500 20.59 -21.16 -27.80
C PHE A 500 21.81 -21.29 -26.88
N LYS A 501 22.26 -22.51 -26.60
CA LYS A 501 23.49 -22.78 -25.88
C LYS A 501 24.20 -24.03 -26.38
N ASP A 502 25.51 -24.06 -26.18
CA ASP A 502 26.41 -25.15 -26.49
C ASP A 502 27.35 -25.42 -25.32
N ASN A 503 27.35 -26.66 -24.84
CA ASN A 503 28.36 -27.18 -23.94
C ASN A 503 29.38 -27.98 -24.76
N TRP A 504 30.50 -27.33 -25.07
CA TRP A 504 31.55 -27.83 -25.93
C TRP A 504 32.71 -28.42 -25.11
N LYS A 505 32.95 -29.72 -25.26
CA LYS A 505 34.14 -30.40 -24.74
C LYS A 505 35.33 -30.17 -25.67
N VAL A 506 35.96 -29.00 -25.55
CA VAL A 506 37.13 -28.60 -26.35
C VAL A 506 38.29 -29.59 -26.19
N SER A 507 38.50 -30.11 -24.98
CA SER A 507 39.47 -31.18 -24.71
C SER A 507 38.97 -32.09 -23.57
N ARG A 508 39.74 -33.14 -23.23
CA ARG A 508 39.41 -34.03 -22.09
C ARG A 508 39.37 -33.31 -20.74
N ASN A 509 40.05 -32.15 -20.65
CA ASN A 509 40.24 -31.41 -19.42
C ASN A 509 39.58 -30.03 -19.44
N PHE A 510 39.06 -29.58 -20.59
CA PHE A 510 38.49 -28.25 -20.77
C PHE A 510 37.13 -28.32 -21.46
N THR A 511 36.12 -27.78 -20.78
CA THR A 511 34.77 -27.60 -21.30
C THR A 511 34.46 -26.11 -21.35
N LEU A 512 33.96 -25.65 -22.48
CA LEU A 512 33.45 -24.31 -22.69
C LEU A 512 31.93 -24.38 -22.81
N ASN A 513 31.22 -23.51 -22.10
CA ASN A 513 29.77 -23.35 -22.20
C ASN A 513 29.51 -21.97 -22.78
N VAL A 514 28.87 -21.89 -23.95
CA VAL A 514 28.54 -20.64 -24.62
C VAL A 514 27.05 -20.60 -24.87
N GLY A 515 26.43 -19.43 -24.74
CA GLY A 515 25.04 -19.29 -25.14
C GLY A 515 24.60 -17.85 -25.25
N LEU A 516 23.42 -17.69 -25.84
CA LEU A 516 22.78 -16.43 -26.11
C LEU A 516 21.28 -16.59 -25.87
N ARG A 517 20.69 -15.63 -25.17
CA ARG A 517 19.25 -15.48 -25.01
C ARG A 517 18.81 -14.12 -25.55
N TYR A 518 17.60 -14.05 -26.07
CA TYR A 518 16.91 -12.82 -26.39
C TYR A 518 15.56 -12.81 -25.67
N ASP A 519 15.28 -11.75 -24.91
CA ASP A 519 14.01 -11.59 -24.17
C ASP A 519 13.26 -10.34 -24.65
N LYS A 520 12.06 -10.47 -25.22
CA LYS A 520 11.16 -9.33 -25.44
C LYS A 520 10.15 -9.26 -24.31
N TYR A 521 10.22 -8.19 -23.53
CA TYR A 521 9.15 -7.79 -22.62
C TYR A 521 8.19 -6.86 -23.35
N GLY A 522 6.89 -7.18 -23.33
CA GLY A 522 5.87 -6.36 -23.96
C GLY A 522 5.54 -5.13 -23.12
N VAL A 523 5.17 -4.02 -23.79
CA VAL A 523 4.54 -2.89 -23.09
C VAL A 523 3.13 -3.33 -22.65
N PRO A 524 2.76 -3.17 -21.37
CA PRO A 524 1.41 -3.44 -20.90
C PRO A 524 0.35 -2.69 -21.72
N TYR A 525 -0.86 -3.23 -21.81
CA TYR A 525 -1.99 -2.54 -22.43
C TYR A 525 -3.30 -2.84 -21.70
N ASP A 526 -4.23 -1.88 -21.75
CA ASP A 526 -5.58 -2.00 -21.17
C ASP A 526 -6.60 -2.28 -22.27
N THR A 527 -7.33 -3.39 -22.17
CA THR A 527 -8.39 -3.75 -23.13
C THR A 527 -9.70 -3.02 -22.87
N THR A 528 -9.89 -2.41 -21.70
CA THR A 528 -11.04 -1.52 -21.45
C THR A 528 -10.90 -0.16 -22.12
N GLY A 529 -9.72 0.14 -22.69
CA GLY A 529 -9.44 1.40 -23.37
C GLY A 529 -9.17 2.59 -22.43
N LEU A 530 -9.08 2.33 -21.12
CA LEU A 530 -8.95 3.36 -20.08
C LEU A 530 -7.51 3.54 -19.58
N GLY A 531 -6.56 2.77 -20.11
CA GLY A 531 -5.15 3.04 -19.96
C GLY A 531 -4.82 4.38 -20.63
N GLY A 532 -4.14 5.28 -19.92
CA GLY A 532 -3.70 6.53 -20.54
C GLY A 532 -2.25 6.91 -20.28
N ARG A 533 -1.86 7.97 -20.97
CA ARG A 533 -0.55 8.61 -20.91
C ARG A 533 -0.77 10.12 -20.76
N PHE A 534 0.18 10.81 -20.16
CA PHE A 534 0.10 12.27 -20.06
C PHE A 534 0.34 12.92 -21.41
N THR A 535 -0.36 14.01 -21.66
CA THR A 535 -0.25 14.79 -22.89
C THR A 535 -0.45 16.27 -22.59
N GLY A 536 -0.39 17.12 -23.61
CA GLY A 536 -0.50 18.56 -23.42
C GLY A 536 0.75 19.14 -22.73
N GLY A 537 0.56 20.18 -21.92
CA GLY A 537 1.66 21.04 -21.50
C GLY A 537 2.28 21.72 -22.71
N LEU A 538 3.60 21.93 -22.66
CA LEU A 538 4.38 22.35 -23.82
C LEU A 538 4.80 21.19 -24.74
N SER A 539 4.38 19.95 -24.45
CA SER A 539 4.68 18.78 -25.29
C SER A 539 3.72 18.67 -26.48
N THR A 540 4.27 18.45 -27.68
CA THR A 540 3.47 18.14 -28.89
C THR A 540 3.17 16.66 -29.05
N ASN A 541 4.00 15.79 -28.44
CA ASN A 541 3.93 14.34 -28.63
C ASN A 541 3.41 13.60 -27.37
N GLY A 542 3.15 14.34 -26.29
CA GLY A 542 2.77 13.80 -24.99
C GLY A 542 3.93 13.10 -24.27
N GLY A 543 3.62 12.11 -23.45
CA GLY A 543 4.57 11.27 -22.74
C GLY A 543 5.31 11.92 -21.60
N GLU A 544 6.56 11.49 -21.42
CA GLU A 544 7.47 12.05 -20.41
C GLU A 544 7.53 13.57 -20.47
N ALA A 545 7.62 14.13 -21.68
CA ALA A 545 7.73 15.57 -21.90
C ALA A 545 6.52 16.34 -21.34
N ALA A 546 5.32 15.75 -21.33
CA ALA A 546 4.12 16.39 -20.78
C ALA A 546 4.18 16.53 -19.25
N LEU A 547 4.97 15.73 -18.55
CA LEU A 547 5.09 15.80 -17.08
C LEU A 547 5.76 17.09 -16.61
N PHE A 548 6.56 17.75 -17.45
CA PHE A 548 7.15 19.07 -17.18
C PHE A 548 6.12 20.22 -17.32
N GLY A 549 4.93 19.91 -17.84
CA GLY A 549 3.76 20.79 -17.85
C GLY A 549 3.97 22.10 -18.57
N CYS A 550 3.60 23.20 -17.92
CA CYS A 550 3.69 24.55 -18.48
C CYS A 550 5.11 25.11 -18.55
N SER A 551 6.08 24.45 -17.91
CA SER A 551 7.45 24.97 -17.77
C SER A 551 8.40 24.51 -18.85
N GLY A 552 8.13 23.38 -19.51
CA GLY A 552 8.99 22.86 -20.57
C GLY A 552 8.69 21.40 -20.91
N THR A 553 9.70 20.71 -21.43
CA THR A 553 9.60 19.33 -21.94
C THR A 553 10.77 18.42 -21.54
N SER A 554 11.72 18.91 -20.73
CA SER A 554 12.92 18.16 -20.34
C SER A 554 13.51 18.67 -19.04
N PHE A 555 14.50 17.95 -18.50
CA PHE A 555 15.20 18.31 -17.26
C PHE A 555 15.85 19.69 -17.25
N ASN A 556 16.08 20.33 -18.41
CA ASN A 556 16.65 21.69 -18.48
C ASN A 556 15.77 22.76 -17.82
N VAL A 557 14.49 22.48 -17.61
CA VAL A 557 13.55 23.39 -16.94
C VAL A 557 13.40 23.09 -15.45
N MET A 558 13.95 21.97 -14.98
CA MET A 558 13.96 21.63 -13.57
C MET A 558 14.85 22.61 -12.82
N TRP A 559 14.38 23.07 -11.66
CA TRP A 559 15.04 24.09 -10.84
C TRP A 559 15.35 25.43 -11.55
N ASN A 560 14.70 25.71 -12.69
CA ASN A 560 14.93 26.95 -13.43
C ASN A 560 13.68 27.86 -13.41
N PRO A 561 13.57 28.81 -12.45
CA PRO A 561 12.42 29.69 -12.34
C PRO A 561 12.36 30.76 -13.46
N THR A 562 13.39 30.89 -14.29
CA THR A 562 13.49 31.95 -15.33
C THR A 562 12.84 31.57 -16.66
N VAL A 563 12.64 30.26 -16.93
CA VAL A 563 12.03 29.77 -18.18
C VAL A 563 10.55 30.17 -18.29
N GLY A 564 9.92 30.55 -17.17
CA GLY A 564 8.51 30.90 -17.10
C GLY A 564 7.60 29.69 -17.25
N CYS A 565 6.31 29.87 -16.99
CA CYS A 565 5.27 28.86 -17.16
C CYS A 565 4.15 29.48 -18.01
N ASP A 566 3.74 28.82 -19.10
CA ASP A 566 2.56 29.21 -19.88
C ASP A 566 1.30 28.60 -19.24
N PRO A 567 0.48 29.39 -18.52
CA PRO A 567 -0.67 28.87 -17.78
C PRO A 567 -1.78 28.34 -18.70
N THR A 568 -1.73 28.59 -20.02
CA THR A 568 -2.68 28.04 -21.00
C THR A 568 -2.31 26.63 -21.46
N LYS A 569 -1.09 26.18 -21.17
CA LYS A 569 -0.52 24.90 -21.59
C LYS A 569 -0.46 23.96 -20.40
N LEU A 570 -1.62 23.37 -20.10
CA LEU A 570 -1.80 22.44 -19.00
C LEU A 570 -1.50 21.00 -19.44
N THR A 571 -0.85 20.26 -18.56
CA THR A 571 -0.76 18.80 -18.61
C THR A 571 -2.16 18.22 -18.53
N THR A 572 -2.49 17.35 -19.48
CA THR A 572 -3.74 16.60 -19.57
C THR A 572 -3.42 15.12 -19.78
N THR A 573 -4.45 14.32 -20.04
CA THR A 573 -4.33 12.87 -20.22
C THR A 573 -4.98 12.49 -21.54
N GLU A 574 -4.39 11.51 -22.23
CA GLU A 574 -4.99 10.85 -23.38
C GLU A 574 -5.01 9.34 -23.15
N PHE A 575 -6.06 8.69 -23.62
CA PHE A 575 -6.18 7.24 -23.58
C PHE A 575 -5.38 6.61 -24.72
N VAL A 576 -4.64 5.54 -24.43
CA VAL A 576 -3.73 4.88 -25.36
C VAL A 576 -3.93 3.35 -25.35
N GLY A 577 -3.48 2.68 -26.40
CA GLY A 577 -3.61 1.24 -26.57
C GLY A 577 -4.83 0.81 -27.41
N LYS A 578 -4.83 -0.46 -27.83
CA LYS A 578 -5.64 -1.02 -28.93
C LYS A 578 -7.15 -0.73 -28.90
N HIS A 579 -7.76 -0.53 -27.72
CA HIS A 579 -9.20 -0.27 -27.55
C HIS A 579 -9.51 1.15 -27.04
N SER A 580 -8.53 2.05 -27.12
CA SER A 580 -8.68 3.47 -26.78
C SER A 580 -8.92 4.33 -28.03
N PRO A 581 -9.31 5.61 -27.85
CA PRO A 581 -9.28 6.62 -28.91
C PRO A 581 -7.93 6.78 -29.65
N ASN A 582 -6.80 6.44 -29.03
CA ASN A 582 -5.47 6.51 -29.67
C ASN A 582 -4.81 5.11 -29.76
N PRO A 583 -5.29 4.23 -30.65
CA PRO A 583 -4.88 2.83 -30.69
C PRO A 583 -3.44 2.58 -31.13
N SER A 584 -2.81 3.55 -31.80
CA SER A 584 -1.42 3.48 -32.26
C SER A 584 -0.40 3.93 -31.21
N LYS A 585 -0.83 4.55 -30.11
CA LYS A 585 0.05 5.01 -29.03
C LYS A 585 0.12 3.95 -27.93
N THR A 586 1.30 3.83 -27.32
CA THR A 586 1.58 3.01 -26.14
C THR A 586 1.99 3.90 -24.96
N PHE A 587 2.10 3.30 -23.77
CA PHE A 587 2.54 4.02 -22.56
C PHE A 587 3.99 4.50 -22.63
N TRP A 588 4.87 3.69 -23.24
CA TRP A 588 6.27 3.99 -23.55
C TRP A 588 6.69 3.14 -24.76
N ASN A 589 7.91 3.35 -25.27
CA ASN A 589 8.41 2.66 -26.46
C ASN A 589 8.81 1.21 -26.16
N ASP A 590 8.71 0.35 -27.17
CA ASP A 590 9.21 -1.03 -27.05
C ASP A 590 10.74 -1.07 -26.94
N ASP A 591 11.25 -1.80 -25.96
CA ASP A 591 12.67 -2.16 -25.87
C ASP A 591 12.95 -3.45 -26.64
N TRP A 592 13.89 -3.38 -27.58
CA TRP A 592 14.33 -4.48 -28.45
C TRP A 592 15.79 -4.87 -28.22
N ASN A 593 16.47 -4.28 -27.23
CA ASN A 593 17.93 -4.41 -27.07
C ASN A 593 18.33 -5.49 -26.06
N ASN A 594 17.48 -6.49 -25.87
CA ASN A 594 17.56 -7.43 -24.75
C ASN A 594 18.33 -8.72 -25.09
N PHE A 595 19.59 -8.57 -25.51
CA PHE A 595 20.48 -9.68 -25.81
C PHE A 595 21.29 -10.08 -24.56
N ALA A 596 21.10 -11.31 -24.12
CA ALA A 596 21.66 -11.90 -22.92
C ALA A 596 22.72 -12.97 -23.27
N PRO A 597 23.97 -12.57 -23.56
CA PRO A 597 25.06 -13.51 -23.77
C PRO A 597 25.47 -14.17 -22.45
N SER A 598 25.92 -15.41 -22.54
CA SER A 598 26.49 -16.18 -21.44
C SER A 598 27.73 -16.94 -21.90
N VAL A 599 28.78 -16.92 -21.09
CA VAL A 599 29.98 -17.72 -21.30
C VAL A 599 30.45 -18.30 -19.97
N GLY A 600 30.82 -19.57 -19.96
CA GLY A 600 31.41 -20.22 -18.79
C GLY A 600 32.41 -21.28 -19.21
N PHE A 601 33.29 -21.66 -18.30
CA PHE A 601 34.25 -22.70 -18.54
C PHE A 601 34.46 -23.56 -17.30
N SER A 602 34.91 -24.79 -17.51
CA SER A 602 35.40 -25.68 -16.48
C SER A 602 36.71 -26.29 -16.95
N TYR A 603 37.76 -26.15 -16.15
CA TYR A 603 39.09 -26.64 -16.46
C TYR A 603 39.61 -27.52 -15.32
N SER A 604 39.82 -28.80 -15.62
CA SER A 604 40.52 -29.73 -14.73
C SER A 604 42.02 -29.63 -15.01
N ILE A 605 42.80 -29.20 -14.02
CA ILE A 605 44.23 -28.98 -14.19
C ILE A 605 44.98 -30.32 -14.14
N PRO A 606 45.58 -30.78 -15.25
CA PRO A 606 46.11 -32.14 -15.32
C PRO A 606 47.49 -32.32 -14.69
N TRP A 607 48.23 -31.24 -14.43
CA TRP A 607 49.62 -31.31 -13.97
C TRP A 607 49.78 -31.36 -12.44
N PHE A 608 48.69 -31.33 -11.66
CA PHE A 608 48.77 -31.50 -10.21
C PHE A 608 48.57 -32.96 -9.80
N LYS A 609 49.33 -33.41 -8.79
CA LYS A 609 49.20 -34.76 -8.20
C LYS A 609 47.81 -35.03 -7.61
N ARG A 610 47.10 -33.99 -7.20
CA ARG A 610 45.74 -34.04 -6.67
C ARG A 610 44.82 -33.18 -7.54
N SER A 611 43.58 -33.63 -7.70
CA SER A 611 42.60 -32.98 -8.57
C SER A 611 42.36 -31.53 -8.18
N THR A 612 42.51 -30.63 -9.16
CA THR A 612 42.17 -29.21 -9.05
C THR A 612 41.30 -28.82 -10.23
N VAL A 613 40.14 -28.23 -9.96
CA VAL A 613 39.18 -27.80 -10.97
C VAL A 613 38.91 -26.32 -10.80
N ILE A 614 39.08 -25.55 -11.87
CA ILE A 614 38.72 -24.14 -11.95
C ILE A 614 37.42 -24.04 -12.74
N ARG A 615 36.48 -23.22 -12.26
CA ARG A 615 35.27 -22.85 -12.98
C ARG A 615 35.16 -21.34 -13.02
N GLY A 616 34.70 -20.81 -14.13
CA GLY A 616 34.43 -19.39 -14.25
C GLY A 616 33.27 -19.16 -15.19
N GLY A 617 32.55 -18.06 -15.01
CA GLY A 617 31.48 -17.69 -15.91
C GLY A 617 31.02 -16.25 -15.75
N TYR A 618 30.49 -15.74 -16.86
CA TYR A 618 29.86 -14.44 -17.01
C TYR A 618 28.56 -14.61 -17.79
N GLY A 619 27.50 -13.94 -17.35
CA GLY A 619 26.25 -13.90 -18.09
C GLY A 619 25.45 -12.64 -17.81
N ILE A 620 24.62 -12.26 -18.76
CA ILE A 620 23.61 -11.21 -18.59
C ILE A 620 22.25 -11.85 -18.47
N ASN A 621 21.45 -11.40 -17.50
CA ASN A 621 20.03 -11.71 -17.41
C ASN A 621 19.23 -10.43 -17.38
N TYR A 622 18.18 -10.37 -18.19
CA TYR A 622 17.20 -9.30 -18.08
C TYR A 622 16.19 -9.63 -16.99
N ALA A 623 15.77 -8.60 -16.26
CA ALA A 623 14.69 -8.68 -15.30
C ALA A 623 13.54 -7.85 -15.85
N GLY A 624 12.43 -8.52 -16.18
CA GLY A 624 11.18 -7.84 -16.49
C GLY A 624 10.65 -7.07 -15.29
N ALA A 625 9.51 -6.40 -15.47
CA ALA A 625 8.81 -5.72 -14.39
C ALA A 625 8.53 -6.69 -13.23
N PRO A 626 8.97 -6.40 -11.99
CA PRO A 626 8.76 -7.30 -10.86
C PRO A 626 7.28 -7.50 -10.52
N ASP A 627 6.42 -6.55 -10.91
CA ASP A 627 4.98 -6.62 -10.71
C ASP A 627 4.23 -5.89 -11.82
N PHE A 628 3.68 -6.67 -12.77
CA PHE A 628 2.80 -6.18 -13.81
C PHE A 628 1.57 -5.44 -13.25
N LEU A 629 1.09 -5.78 -12.05
CA LEU A 629 -0.07 -5.12 -11.42
C LEU A 629 0.26 -3.72 -10.90
N SER A 630 1.53 -3.44 -10.57
CA SER A 630 1.97 -2.11 -10.13
C SER A 630 1.73 -1.04 -11.21
N TYR A 631 1.71 -1.44 -12.49
CA TYR A 631 1.38 -0.54 -13.59
C TYR A 631 -0.08 -0.04 -13.55
N SER A 632 -1.01 -0.83 -12.99
CA SER A 632 -2.44 -0.46 -12.91
C SER A 632 -2.68 0.81 -12.10
N GLY A 633 -1.84 1.08 -11.09
CA GLY A 633 -1.93 2.30 -10.29
C GLY A 633 -1.71 3.56 -11.10
N ASN A 634 -0.67 3.57 -11.94
CA ASN A 634 -0.19 4.78 -12.62
C ASN A 634 -0.81 5.01 -14.01
N ILE A 635 -1.08 3.93 -14.78
CA ILE A 635 -1.65 4.07 -16.13
C ILE A 635 -3.18 4.07 -16.12
N ALA A 636 -3.82 3.67 -15.02
CA ALA A 636 -5.26 3.45 -14.93
C ALA A 636 -5.99 4.24 -13.83
N ASN A 637 -5.32 5.16 -13.12
CA ASN A 637 -5.95 6.14 -12.21
C ASN A 637 -5.50 7.57 -12.57
N LEU A 638 -5.62 7.92 -13.84
CA LEU A 638 -5.21 9.24 -14.30
C LEU A 638 -6.21 10.32 -13.86
N PRO A 639 -5.75 11.57 -13.68
CA PRO A 639 -6.65 12.69 -13.45
C PRO A 639 -7.74 12.75 -14.53
N GLY A 640 -8.99 12.91 -14.09
CA GLY A 640 -10.17 12.91 -14.96
C GLY A 640 -10.80 11.53 -15.17
N GLN A 641 -10.22 10.43 -14.67
CA GLN A 641 -10.86 9.10 -14.64
C GLN A 641 -11.60 8.81 -13.34
N THR A 642 -11.16 9.44 -12.25
CA THR A 642 -11.82 9.41 -10.94
C THR A 642 -11.89 10.83 -10.38
N LEU A 643 -12.90 11.07 -9.55
CA LEU A 643 -13.10 12.36 -8.89
C LEU A 643 -13.56 12.11 -7.46
N ASN A 644 -12.77 12.60 -6.51
CA ASN A 644 -13.12 12.59 -5.10
C ASN A 644 -13.70 13.95 -4.73
N VAL A 645 -14.94 13.98 -4.26
CA VAL A 645 -15.61 15.20 -3.84
C VAL A 645 -15.77 15.19 -2.33
N THR A 646 -15.39 16.27 -1.67
CA THR A 646 -15.65 16.51 -0.25
C THR A 646 -16.52 17.75 -0.13
N TYR A 647 -17.71 17.59 0.46
CA TYR A 647 -18.59 18.68 0.82
C TYR A 647 -18.47 18.98 2.31
N SER A 648 -18.04 20.19 2.64
CA SER A 648 -17.96 20.69 4.02
C SER A 648 -18.99 21.80 4.21
N PRO A 649 -20.05 21.57 5.01
CA PRO A 649 -21.11 22.55 5.24
C PRO A 649 -20.55 23.88 5.74
N GLN A 650 -21.00 25.01 5.17
CA GLN A 650 -20.63 26.36 5.61
C GLN A 650 -21.55 26.87 6.74
N SER A 651 -22.77 26.34 6.79
CA SER A 651 -23.73 26.54 7.88
C SER A 651 -23.94 25.23 8.63
N TYR A 652 -24.57 25.32 9.81
CA TYR A 652 -24.93 24.12 10.57
C TYR A 652 -25.77 23.17 9.72
N LEU A 653 -25.38 21.89 9.74
CA LEU A 653 -26.05 20.79 9.07
C LEU A 653 -25.92 19.56 9.96
N ASP A 654 -27.04 18.87 10.17
CA ASP A 654 -27.08 17.57 10.85
C ASP A 654 -27.71 16.51 9.96
N LEU A 655 -27.76 15.27 10.45
CA LEU A 655 -28.34 14.16 9.70
C LEU A 655 -29.82 14.37 9.34
N THR A 656 -30.59 15.14 10.13
CA THR A 656 -31.99 15.44 9.83
C THR A 656 -32.14 16.45 8.71
N GLY A 657 -31.19 17.38 8.57
CA GLY A 657 -31.16 18.39 7.51
C GLY A 657 -30.64 17.87 6.16
N LEU A 658 -29.95 16.73 6.13
CA LEU A 658 -29.35 16.18 4.90
C LEU A 658 -30.35 15.98 3.74
N PRO A 659 -31.55 15.41 3.92
CA PRO A 659 -32.53 15.29 2.83
C PRO A 659 -32.92 16.64 2.22
N ALA A 660 -33.12 17.66 3.05
CA ALA A 660 -33.52 18.99 2.61
C ALA A 660 -32.37 19.74 1.93
N ALA A 661 -31.13 19.48 2.34
CA ALA A 661 -29.95 20.06 1.73
C ALA A 661 -29.65 19.51 0.31
N ASN A 662 -30.20 18.34 -0.04
CA ASN A 662 -30.00 17.67 -1.34
C ASN A 662 -28.52 17.55 -1.75
N VAL A 663 -27.68 17.22 -0.78
CA VAL A 663 -26.20 17.12 -0.91
C VAL A 663 -25.73 15.68 -1.15
N VAL A 664 -26.67 14.73 -1.31
CA VAL A 664 -26.36 13.32 -1.59
C VAL A 664 -27.13 12.91 -2.86
N PRO A 665 -26.45 12.59 -3.97
CA PRO A 665 -25.00 12.53 -4.14
C PRO A 665 -24.30 13.89 -4.01
N VAL A 666 -23.01 13.87 -3.66
CA VAL A 666 -22.23 15.09 -3.45
C VAL A 666 -22.00 15.82 -4.78
N PRO A 667 -22.41 17.10 -4.95
CA PRO A 667 -22.27 17.80 -6.22
C PRO A 667 -20.82 17.87 -6.71
N THR A 668 -20.56 17.47 -7.95
CA THR A 668 -19.21 17.50 -8.55
C THR A 668 -18.66 18.90 -8.82
N GLY A 669 -19.45 19.95 -8.50
CA GLY A 669 -19.09 21.35 -8.80
C GLY A 669 -18.96 21.64 -10.29
N GLY A 670 -19.58 20.83 -11.16
CA GLY A 670 -19.49 20.96 -12.62
C GLY A 670 -18.25 20.30 -13.23
N ALA A 671 -17.41 19.62 -12.45
CA ALA A 671 -16.30 18.85 -12.98
C ALA A 671 -16.82 17.75 -13.93
N LYS A 672 -16.14 17.59 -15.07
CA LYS A 672 -16.45 16.57 -16.07
C LYS A 672 -15.32 15.55 -16.20
N PRO A 673 -15.62 14.29 -16.60
CA PRO A 673 -14.58 13.33 -16.93
C PRO A 673 -13.57 13.91 -17.92
N PHE A 674 -12.31 13.51 -17.78
CA PHE A 674 -11.20 13.89 -18.67
C PHE A 674 -10.89 15.40 -18.73
N GLY A 675 -11.45 16.20 -17.82
CA GLY A 675 -11.07 17.59 -17.65
C GLY A 675 -9.62 17.75 -17.18
N ALA A 676 -8.94 18.78 -17.67
CA ALA A 676 -7.60 19.13 -17.21
C ALA A 676 -7.61 19.51 -15.73
N VAL A 677 -6.59 19.10 -14.97
CA VAL A 677 -6.40 19.58 -13.59
C VAL A 677 -6.00 21.05 -13.64
N PRO A 678 -6.76 21.96 -13.01
CA PRO A 678 -6.48 23.38 -13.10
C PRO A 678 -5.21 23.73 -12.31
N LEU A 679 -4.51 24.78 -12.74
CA LEU A 679 -3.27 25.26 -12.13
C LEU A 679 -3.40 25.67 -10.65
N ILE A 680 -4.63 26.03 -10.24
CA ILE A 680 -4.96 26.39 -8.87
C ILE A 680 -5.18 25.17 -7.95
N ASN A 681 -5.16 23.94 -8.49
CA ASN A 681 -5.31 22.74 -7.67
C ASN A 681 -4.06 22.48 -6.83
N ARG A 682 -2.90 22.30 -7.47
CA ARG A 682 -1.57 22.11 -6.83
C ARG A 682 -1.52 21.03 -5.74
N ALA A 683 -2.47 20.08 -5.75
CA ALA A 683 -2.69 19.10 -4.69
C ALA A 683 -2.75 17.66 -5.23
N ALA A 684 -3.16 17.48 -6.48
CA ALA A 684 -3.18 16.19 -7.14
C ALA A 684 -1.76 15.65 -7.36
N ASN A 685 -1.63 14.32 -7.42
CA ASN A 685 -0.37 13.62 -7.66
C ASN A 685 -0.46 12.85 -8.97
N ILE A 686 0.62 12.86 -9.75
CA ILE A 686 0.71 12.09 -10.99
C ILE A 686 2.01 11.31 -11.08
N THR A 687 1.97 10.18 -11.78
CA THR A 687 3.12 9.33 -12.07
C THR A 687 3.08 8.91 -13.54
N GLY A 688 4.10 9.29 -14.31
CA GLY A 688 4.27 8.89 -15.71
C GLY A 688 5.55 8.08 -15.92
N TYR A 689 5.74 7.57 -17.13
CA TYR A 689 6.89 6.74 -17.51
C TYR A 689 7.81 7.49 -18.46
N ASP A 690 9.11 7.18 -18.35
CA ASP A 690 10.10 7.55 -19.36
C ASP A 690 9.76 6.84 -20.67
N ASP A 691 9.71 7.59 -21.77
CA ASP A 691 9.35 7.05 -23.08
C ASP A 691 10.43 6.11 -23.64
N HIS A 692 11.68 6.24 -23.19
CA HIS A 692 12.86 5.48 -23.57
C HIS A 692 13.31 4.50 -22.47
N ARG A 693 12.40 4.20 -21.53
CA ARG A 693 12.62 3.19 -20.50
C ARG A 693 13.06 1.86 -21.12
N VAL A 694 14.08 1.26 -20.53
CA VAL A 694 14.63 -0.03 -20.95
C VAL A 694 14.49 -1.09 -19.86
N THR A 695 14.69 -2.33 -20.26
CA THR A 695 14.63 -3.48 -19.37
C THR A 695 15.87 -3.52 -18.47
N PRO A 696 15.71 -3.57 -17.13
CA PRO A 696 16.81 -3.74 -16.21
C PRO A 696 17.56 -5.03 -16.49
N TYR A 697 18.89 -5.00 -16.32
CA TYR A 697 19.70 -6.19 -16.54
C TYR A 697 20.73 -6.39 -15.43
N ILE A 698 21.06 -7.65 -15.21
CA ILE A 698 21.94 -8.13 -14.16
C ILE A 698 23.08 -8.87 -14.83
N GLN A 699 24.30 -8.41 -14.55
CA GLN A 699 25.52 -9.09 -14.94
C GLN A 699 25.94 -10.01 -13.80
N ASN A 700 25.97 -11.30 -14.06
CA ASN A 700 26.38 -12.33 -13.12
C ASN A 700 27.81 -12.76 -13.42
N PHE A 701 28.63 -12.77 -12.38
CA PHE A 701 30.02 -13.22 -12.42
C PHE A 701 30.19 -14.35 -11.42
N SER A 702 30.90 -15.40 -11.83
CA SER A 702 31.26 -16.49 -10.94
C SER A 702 32.68 -16.95 -11.24
N PHE A 703 33.41 -17.26 -10.18
CA PHE A 703 34.72 -17.89 -10.27
C PHE A 703 34.88 -18.83 -9.09
N SER A 704 35.30 -20.07 -9.32
CA SER A 704 35.58 -21.00 -8.24
C SER A 704 36.79 -21.88 -8.52
N VAL A 705 37.49 -22.24 -7.44
CA VAL A 705 38.60 -23.16 -7.43
C VAL A 705 38.29 -24.24 -6.41
N GLN A 706 38.14 -25.46 -6.91
CA GLN A 706 37.97 -26.64 -6.08
C GLN A 706 39.25 -27.47 -6.11
N ARG A 707 39.79 -27.81 -4.94
CA ARG A 707 41.01 -28.60 -4.81
C ARG A 707 40.87 -29.68 -3.77
N GLU A 708 41.35 -30.87 -4.12
CA GLU A 708 41.62 -31.91 -3.13
C GLU A 708 42.94 -31.60 -2.40
N LEU A 709 42.85 -31.34 -1.09
CA LEU A 709 44.01 -31.00 -0.26
C LEU A 709 44.66 -32.26 0.34
N ALA A 710 43.83 -33.20 0.80
CA ALA A 710 44.23 -34.49 1.35
C ALA A 710 43.19 -35.56 1.00
N GLN A 711 43.47 -36.83 1.28
CA GLN A 711 42.47 -37.89 1.07
C GLN A 711 41.20 -37.55 1.86
N ASN A 712 40.06 -37.54 1.16
CA ASN A 712 38.76 -37.15 1.68
C ASN A 712 38.66 -35.71 2.22
N LEU A 713 39.58 -34.80 1.86
CA LEU A 713 39.57 -33.39 2.26
C LEU A 713 39.57 -32.49 1.02
N THR A 714 38.48 -31.76 0.81
CA THR A 714 38.30 -30.84 -0.32
C THR A 714 38.08 -29.42 0.15
N LEU A 715 38.77 -28.48 -0.47
CA LEU A 715 38.53 -27.05 -0.32
C LEU A 715 37.91 -26.52 -1.62
N ASP A 716 36.78 -25.83 -1.49
CA ASP A 716 36.17 -25.03 -2.54
C ASP A 716 36.25 -23.56 -2.13
N VAL A 717 36.78 -22.73 -3.01
CA VAL A 717 36.81 -21.28 -2.83
C VAL A 717 36.09 -20.67 -4.01
N SER A 718 35.06 -19.89 -3.76
CA SER A 718 34.27 -19.23 -4.79
C SER A 718 34.12 -17.74 -4.55
N TRP A 719 34.10 -17.00 -5.64
CA TRP A 719 33.70 -15.61 -5.70
C TRP A 719 32.50 -15.49 -6.63
N VAL A 720 31.50 -14.74 -6.17
CA VAL A 720 30.30 -14.45 -6.93
C VAL A 720 30.08 -12.95 -6.92
N GLY A 721 29.84 -12.38 -8.09
CA GLY A 721 29.56 -10.95 -8.27
C GLY A 721 28.28 -10.74 -9.05
N ASN A 722 27.47 -9.76 -8.64
CA ASN A 722 26.32 -9.29 -9.41
C ASN A 722 26.41 -7.79 -9.58
N LYS A 723 26.18 -7.31 -10.79
CA LYS A 723 25.96 -5.88 -11.06
C LYS A 723 24.64 -5.71 -11.78
N ALA A 724 23.67 -5.13 -11.08
CA ALA A 724 22.40 -4.72 -11.66
C ALA A 724 22.51 -3.28 -12.16
N THR A 725 22.14 -3.04 -13.41
CA THR A 725 22.25 -1.73 -14.07
C THR A 725 20.92 -1.37 -14.71
N LYS A 726 20.63 -0.06 -14.81
CA LYS A 726 19.37 0.46 -15.35
C LYS A 726 18.16 -0.06 -14.58
N LEU A 727 18.28 -0.17 -13.25
CA LEU A 727 17.19 -0.56 -12.38
C LEU A 727 16.11 0.51 -12.41
N PHE A 728 14.85 0.07 -12.35
CA PHE A 728 13.71 0.97 -12.29
C PHE A 728 13.79 1.84 -11.03
N SER A 729 13.64 3.15 -11.22
CA SER A 729 13.68 4.10 -10.12
C SER A 729 12.85 5.35 -10.44
N PRO A 730 11.99 5.78 -9.51
CA PRO A 730 11.21 7.00 -9.67
C PRO A 730 12.05 8.26 -9.42
N THR A 731 11.82 9.29 -10.23
CA THR A 731 12.35 10.65 -10.01
C THR A 731 11.19 11.60 -9.73
N GLN A 732 11.25 12.35 -8.63
CA GLN A 732 10.26 13.38 -8.32
C GLN A 732 10.64 14.68 -9.05
N LEU A 733 9.88 15.04 -10.09
CA LEU A 733 10.12 16.25 -10.87
C LEU A 733 9.68 17.53 -10.11
N ASN A 734 8.67 17.42 -9.24
CA ASN A 734 8.22 18.54 -8.38
C ASN A 734 8.99 18.61 -7.06
N GLU A 735 10.30 18.42 -7.11
CA GLU A 735 11.16 18.74 -5.98
C GLU A 735 11.16 20.26 -5.75
N THR A 736 11.08 20.68 -4.49
CA THR A 736 11.03 22.10 -4.14
C THR A 736 12.36 22.76 -4.42
N ASN A 737 12.37 23.70 -5.37
CA ASN A 737 13.50 24.58 -5.59
C ASN A 737 13.64 25.55 -4.41
N ILE A 738 14.81 25.59 -3.78
CA ILE A 738 15.15 26.56 -2.73
C ILE A 738 16.44 27.35 -3.03
N PHE A 739 17.24 26.91 -3.99
CA PHE A 739 18.58 27.46 -4.27
C PHE A 739 18.53 28.51 -5.37
N GLU A 740 17.97 28.17 -6.53
CA GLU A 740 18.02 29.01 -7.73
C GLU A 740 16.96 30.14 -7.72
N ASN A 741 16.04 30.13 -6.74
CA ASN A 741 14.96 31.10 -6.61
C ASN A 741 15.13 32.10 -5.45
N GLY A 742 16.21 31.99 -4.65
CA GLY A 742 16.51 32.89 -3.53
C GLY A 742 15.64 32.70 -2.28
N ILE A 743 14.83 31.64 -2.20
CA ILE A 743 14.02 31.33 -1.00
C ILE A 743 14.92 30.98 0.17
N LEU A 744 16.01 30.22 -0.03
CA LEU A 744 16.94 29.86 1.03
C LEU A 744 17.55 31.10 1.70
N ASP A 745 17.96 32.10 0.90
CA ASP A 745 18.51 33.35 1.42
C ASP A 745 17.45 34.16 2.18
N ALA A 746 16.24 34.27 1.62
CA ALA A 746 15.12 34.93 2.28
C ALA A 746 14.73 34.26 3.61
N PHE A 747 14.76 32.92 3.63
CA PHE A 747 14.52 32.11 4.83
C PHE A 747 15.59 32.38 5.90
N ASN A 748 16.86 32.32 5.53
CA ASN A 748 17.98 32.55 6.46
C ASN A 748 17.97 33.98 7.00
N LEU A 749 17.69 34.97 6.17
CA LEU A 749 17.52 36.37 6.61
C LEU A 749 16.38 36.49 7.62
N THR A 750 15.24 35.86 7.35
CA THR A 750 14.04 35.91 8.21
C THR A 750 14.25 35.17 9.53
N ARG A 751 14.96 34.04 9.51
CA ARG A 751 15.26 33.21 10.70
C ARG A 751 16.31 33.86 11.59
N ASN A 752 17.40 34.35 11.00
CA ASN A 752 18.53 34.93 11.75
C ASN A 752 18.31 36.40 12.13
N GLY A 753 17.28 37.04 11.57
CA GLY A 753 17.04 38.48 11.74
C GLY A 753 18.20 39.33 11.23
N GLY A 754 18.73 39.00 10.04
CA GLY A 754 20.07 39.36 9.51
C GLY A 754 20.51 40.85 9.53
N PRO A 755 21.75 41.15 9.06
CA PRO A 755 22.42 42.44 9.32
C PRO A 755 21.84 43.58 8.47
N GLY A 756 20.95 44.35 9.09
CA GLY A 756 20.33 45.58 8.59
C GLY A 756 19.31 46.07 9.62
N PRO A 757 18.76 47.29 9.53
CA PRO A 757 17.90 47.85 10.57
C PRO A 757 16.59 47.06 10.84
N THR A 758 16.22 46.08 9.99
CA THR A 758 14.95 45.32 10.09
C THR A 758 15.05 43.78 10.10
N GLY A 759 16.12 43.15 9.57
CA GLY A 759 16.22 41.68 9.54
C GLY A 759 15.13 40.96 8.73
N ASP A 760 14.58 41.63 7.70
CA ASP A 760 13.44 41.19 6.91
C ASP A 760 13.81 40.97 5.43
N ALA A 761 13.23 39.94 4.81
CA ALA A 761 13.53 39.53 3.45
C ALA A 761 12.56 40.18 2.43
N PRO A 762 13.05 40.95 1.44
CA PRO A 762 12.20 41.61 0.45
C PRO A 762 11.29 40.67 -0.34
N LEU A 763 11.71 39.41 -0.52
CA LEU A 763 10.91 38.39 -1.21
C LEU A 763 9.61 38.08 -0.45
N PHE A 764 9.66 37.91 0.87
CA PHE A 764 8.47 37.63 1.67
C PHE A 764 7.58 38.86 1.82
N ASP A 765 8.17 40.06 1.86
CA ASP A 765 7.41 41.31 1.78
C ASP A 765 6.60 41.38 0.49
N ARG A 766 7.24 41.06 -0.65
CA ARG A 766 6.58 41.03 -1.96
C ARG A 766 5.47 39.99 -2.03
N LEU A 767 5.68 38.78 -1.49
CA LEU A 767 4.69 37.70 -1.49
C LEU A 767 3.45 38.02 -0.64
N LEU A 768 3.63 38.69 0.50
CA LEU A 768 2.57 38.92 1.48
C LEU A 768 1.97 40.33 1.45
N ARG A 769 2.55 41.28 0.72
CA ARG A 769 2.10 42.68 0.66
C ARG A 769 0.61 42.78 0.38
N GLY A 770 -0.10 43.57 1.19
CA GLY A 770 -1.53 43.82 1.05
C GLY A 770 -2.44 42.67 1.51
N LEU A 771 -1.88 41.53 1.94
CA LEU A 771 -2.66 40.40 2.44
C LEU A 771 -2.96 40.56 3.93
N ASN A 772 -4.15 40.10 4.31
CA ASN A 772 -4.56 40.04 5.70
C ASN A 772 -4.02 38.76 6.37
N VAL A 773 -3.20 38.93 7.41
CA VAL A 773 -2.57 37.86 8.19
C VAL A 773 -3.04 37.85 9.65
N THR A 774 -4.29 38.26 9.90
CA THR A 774 -4.92 38.19 11.23
C THR A 774 -4.68 36.80 11.85
N GLY A 775 -4.06 36.78 13.04
CA GLY A 775 -3.60 35.55 13.69
C GLY A 775 -2.08 35.44 13.84
N ALA A 776 -1.31 36.28 13.14
CA ALA A 776 0.11 36.45 13.43
C ALA A 776 0.34 37.16 14.78
N SER A 777 1.39 36.79 15.51
CA SER A 777 1.71 37.43 16.79
C SER A 777 1.95 38.94 16.63
N GLY A 778 1.39 39.73 17.55
CA GLY A 778 1.44 41.19 17.50
C GLY A 778 0.37 41.85 16.62
N CYS A 779 -0.43 41.08 15.87
CA CYS A 779 -1.58 41.61 15.14
C CYS A 779 -2.77 41.95 16.07
N PRO A 780 -3.62 42.92 15.66
CA PRO A 780 -4.93 43.14 16.28
C PRO A 780 -5.78 41.87 16.30
N GLN A 781 -6.63 41.71 17.33
CA GLN A 781 -7.61 40.62 17.39
C GLN A 781 -8.71 40.83 16.33
N ALA A 782 -9.25 39.73 15.80
CA ALA A 782 -10.40 39.77 14.90
C ALA A 782 -11.56 40.55 15.55
N PRO A 783 -12.29 41.42 14.82
CA PRO A 783 -12.38 41.49 13.36
C PRO A 783 -11.41 42.49 12.68
N ALA A 784 -10.50 43.13 13.42
CA ALA A 784 -9.59 44.11 12.83
C ALA A 784 -8.58 43.44 11.87
N PRO A 785 -8.42 43.94 10.63
CA PRO A 785 -7.50 43.35 9.67
C PRO A 785 -6.04 43.65 10.06
N CYS A 786 -5.17 42.67 9.88
CA CYS A 786 -3.73 42.81 10.02
C CYS A 786 -3.06 42.70 8.66
N ILE A 787 -2.84 43.83 8.00
CA ILE A 787 -2.41 43.91 6.60
C ILE A 787 -0.91 44.14 6.53
N VAL A 788 -0.20 43.25 5.82
CA VAL A 788 1.24 43.38 5.59
C VAL A 788 1.53 44.60 4.72
N GLY A 789 2.45 45.45 5.18
CA GLY A 789 2.84 46.69 4.52
C GLY A 789 2.07 47.94 4.96
N THR A 790 1.04 47.82 5.81
CA THR A 790 0.27 48.98 6.32
C THR A 790 -0.03 48.93 7.81
N THR A 791 -0.21 47.74 8.40
CA THR A 791 -0.47 47.61 9.84
C THR A 791 0.81 47.84 10.65
N MET A 792 0.73 48.68 11.69
CA MET A 792 1.81 48.88 12.64
C MET A 792 1.77 47.80 13.72
N VAL A 793 2.87 47.04 13.88
CA VAL A 793 3.07 46.04 14.93
C VAL A 793 4.35 46.42 15.70
N ASN A 794 4.25 46.63 17.01
CA ASN A 794 5.37 47.03 17.87
C ASN A 794 6.15 48.26 17.35
N GLY A 795 5.44 49.28 16.83
CA GLY A 795 6.04 50.53 16.38
C GLY A 795 6.72 50.49 15.00
N ARG A 796 6.60 49.38 14.26
CA ARG A 796 7.08 49.25 12.87
C ARG A 796 5.97 48.73 11.95
N VAL A 797 6.06 49.04 10.66
CA VAL A 797 5.15 48.48 9.65
C VAL A 797 5.40 46.98 9.56
N LEU A 798 4.32 46.19 9.61
CA LEU A 798 4.36 44.74 9.51
C LEU A 798 4.94 44.31 8.15
N THR A 799 6.10 43.68 8.19
CA THR A 799 6.76 43.07 7.02
C THR A 799 6.29 41.62 6.83
N GLY A 800 6.52 41.05 5.65
CA GLY A 800 6.21 39.65 5.36
C GLY A 800 7.04 38.70 6.24
N SER A 801 8.31 39.02 6.48
CA SER A 801 9.16 38.27 7.42
C SER A 801 8.62 38.30 8.85
N MET A 802 8.13 39.46 9.33
CA MET A 802 7.44 39.55 10.62
C MET A 802 6.17 38.70 10.65
N ALA A 803 5.35 38.73 9.59
CA ALA A 803 4.14 37.92 9.49
C ALA A 803 4.45 36.41 9.54
N LEU A 804 5.47 35.94 8.80
CA LEU A 804 5.88 34.54 8.81
C LEU A 804 6.42 34.08 10.17
N ARG A 805 7.13 34.95 10.90
CA ARG A 805 7.53 34.66 12.30
C ARG A 805 6.33 34.66 13.25
N GLY A 806 5.31 35.46 12.96
CA GLY A 806 4.14 35.60 13.83
C GLY A 806 3.10 34.49 13.69
N LEU A 807 3.01 33.85 12.53
CA LEU A 807 2.08 32.74 12.28
C LEU A 807 2.66 31.42 12.81
N SER A 808 1.84 30.65 13.54
CA SER A 808 2.27 29.40 14.18
C SER A 808 2.87 28.38 13.21
N THR A 809 2.21 28.14 12.07
CA THR A 809 2.64 27.17 11.05
C THR A 809 4.00 27.53 10.46
N THR A 810 4.18 28.78 10.02
CA THR A 810 5.41 29.21 9.35
C THR A 810 6.55 29.45 10.34
N ASN A 811 6.23 29.83 11.59
CA ASN A 811 7.21 29.86 12.67
C ASN A 811 7.78 28.45 12.94
N ALA A 812 6.95 27.41 12.91
CA ALA A 812 7.43 26.04 13.08
C ALA A 812 8.46 25.65 11.99
N PHE A 813 8.23 26.01 10.73
CA PHE A 813 9.21 25.80 9.66
C PHE A 813 10.52 26.57 9.93
N LEU A 814 10.42 27.85 10.31
CA LEU A 814 11.58 28.69 10.63
C LEU A 814 12.38 28.15 11.82
N ALA A 815 11.70 27.76 12.91
CA ALA A 815 12.33 27.24 14.12
C ALA A 815 13.08 25.94 13.85
N ASN A 816 12.48 25.03 13.08
CA ASN A 816 13.07 23.74 12.73
C ASN A 816 14.11 23.81 11.61
N GLY A 817 14.25 24.94 10.91
CA GLY A 817 15.12 25.05 9.75
C GLY A 817 14.58 24.36 8.50
N ASP A 818 13.27 24.16 8.42
CA ASP A 818 12.60 23.47 7.32
C ASP A 818 12.27 24.44 6.16
N VAL A 819 13.30 24.72 5.35
CA VAL A 819 13.19 25.61 4.19
C VAL A 819 12.26 25.03 3.12
N GLY A 820 12.35 23.71 2.89
CA GLY A 820 11.51 22.99 1.91
C GLY A 820 10.03 23.03 2.29
N GLY A 821 9.71 22.84 3.57
CA GLY A 821 8.36 22.97 4.11
C GLY A 821 7.79 24.39 3.90
N LEU A 822 8.57 25.44 4.17
CA LEU A 822 8.13 26.82 3.91
C LEU A 822 7.93 27.09 2.41
N ALA A 823 8.86 26.65 1.55
CA ALA A 823 8.73 26.79 0.10
C ALA A 823 7.46 26.09 -0.41
N ASN A 824 7.22 24.85 0.01
CA ASN A 824 6.02 24.12 -0.37
C ASN A 824 4.74 24.79 0.18
N PHE A 825 4.77 25.34 1.39
CA PHE A 825 3.66 26.12 1.94
C PHE A 825 3.33 27.33 1.06
N ILE A 826 4.33 28.10 0.64
CA ILE A 826 4.13 29.25 -0.29
C ILE A 826 3.53 28.77 -1.63
N ASN A 827 3.99 27.62 -2.11
CA ASN A 827 3.54 27.02 -3.37
C ASN A 827 2.08 26.54 -3.34
N THR A 828 1.59 26.06 -2.20
CA THR A 828 0.34 25.28 -2.10
C THR A 828 -0.74 25.89 -1.20
N THR A 829 -0.45 26.92 -0.39
CA THR A 829 -1.44 27.50 0.53
C THR A 829 -2.49 28.35 -0.17
N SER A 830 -3.74 28.25 0.30
CA SER A 830 -4.86 29.14 -0.05
C SER A 830 -5.22 30.13 1.07
N SER A 831 -4.62 30.02 2.26
CA SER A 831 -5.12 30.66 3.50
C SER A 831 -5.23 32.18 3.46
N PHE A 832 -4.49 32.86 2.57
CA PHE A 832 -4.45 34.33 2.48
C PHE A 832 -5.10 34.89 1.21
N THR A 833 -5.30 34.06 0.20
CA THR A 833 -5.70 34.49 -1.15
C THR A 833 -6.93 33.73 -1.67
N GLY A 834 -7.37 32.70 -0.97
CA GLY A 834 -8.47 31.82 -1.37
C GLY A 834 -8.10 30.77 -2.41
N VAL A 835 -6.90 30.80 -2.98
CA VAL A 835 -6.47 29.88 -4.05
C VAL A 835 -5.02 29.41 -3.88
N ASN A 836 -4.74 28.14 -4.17
CA ASN A 836 -3.38 27.60 -4.04
C ASN A 836 -2.44 28.27 -5.06
N GLY A 837 -1.21 28.56 -4.62
CA GLY A 837 -0.24 29.34 -5.39
C GLY A 837 -0.54 30.84 -5.46
N GLY A 838 -1.58 31.32 -4.76
CA GLY A 838 -1.97 32.73 -4.78
C GLY A 838 -0.90 33.66 -4.19
N LEU A 839 -0.06 33.19 -3.26
CA LEU A 839 1.07 33.98 -2.76
C LEU A 839 2.09 34.30 -3.86
N LEU A 840 2.41 33.33 -4.74
CA LEU A 840 3.31 33.55 -5.88
C LEU A 840 2.74 34.58 -6.84
N ARG A 841 1.43 34.48 -7.16
CA ARG A 841 0.72 35.44 -8.01
C ARG A 841 0.65 36.83 -7.41
N ASN A 842 0.40 36.93 -6.10
CA ASN A 842 0.41 38.21 -5.37
C ASN A 842 1.79 38.85 -5.42
N GLY A 843 2.84 38.03 -5.30
CA GLY A 843 4.20 38.46 -5.51
C GLY A 843 4.55 38.74 -6.98
N GLY A 844 3.71 38.45 -7.97
CA GLY A 844 4.07 38.56 -9.39
C GLY A 844 5.25 37.67 -9.79
N LEU A 845 5.37 36.50 -9.15
CA LEU A 845 6.38 35.50 -9.47
C LEU A 845 5.82 34.47 -10.46
N PRO A 846 6.67 33.81 -11.28
CA PRO A 846 6.23 32.72 -12.16
C PRO A 846 5.54 31.59 -11.40
N GLU A 847 4.60 30.91 -12.05
CA GLU A 847 3.86 29.79 -11.45
C GLU A 847 4.79 28.63 -11.05
N ASN A 848 5.88 28.44 -11.81
CA ASN A 848 6.90 27.42 -11.61
C ASN A 848 8.09 27.88 -10.74
N PHE A 849 7.94 28.98 -10.00
CA PHE A 849 9.01 29.54 -9.17
C PHE A 849 9.58 28.56 -8.13
N ILE A 850 8.76 27.59 -7.68
CA ILE A 850 9.12 26.61 -6.64
C ILE A 850 9.18 25.18 -7.18
N VAL A 851 8.30 24.81 -8.12
CA VAL A 851 8.22 23.45 -8.68
C VAL A 851 8.06 23.50 -10.18
N VAL A 852 8.53 22.46 -10.89
CA VAL A 852 8.52 22.45 -12.36
C VAL A 852 7.13 22.35 -12.97
N ASN A 853 6.23 21.54 -12.42
CA ASN A 853 4.85 21.43 -12.90
C ASN A 853 3.86 21.81 -11.79
N PRO A 854 3.55 23.10 -11.65
CA PRO A 854 2.73 23.61 -10.56
C PRO A 854 1.29 23.11 -10.54
N GLN A 855 0.77 22.44 -11.59
CA GLN A 855 -0.59 21.86 -11.55
C GLN A 855 -0.77 20.82 -10.43
N PHE A 856 0.33 20.16 -10.04
CA PHE A 856 0.33 18.99 -9.17
C PHE A 856 1.21 19.22 -7.95
N ALA A 857 0.90 18.57 -6.82
CA ALA A 857 1.78 18.56 -5.66
C ALA A 857 3.01 17.66 -5.89
N ARG A 858 2.81 16.52 -6.56
CA ARG A 858 3.87 15.54 -6.86
C ARG A 858 3.76 15.04 -8.29
N VAL A 859 4.89 14.99 -8.97
CA VAL A 859 5.03 14.52 -10.35
C VAL A 859 6.18 13.54 -10.41
N VAL A 860 5.87 12.26 -10.54
CA VAL A 860 6.87 11.20 -10.56
C VAL A 860 7.11 10.74 -11.99
N LEU A 861 8.38 10.68 -12.38
CA LEU A 861 8.84 10.05 -13.62
C LEU A 861 9.47 8.69 -13.29
N GLU A 862 8.88 7.62 -13.80
CA GLU A 862 9.34 6.24 -13.63
C GLU A 862 10.36 5.85 -14.71
N GLY A 863 11.65 6.00 -14.40
CA GLY A 863 12.78 5.76 -15.32
C GLY A 863 13.70 4.61 -14.88
N ASN A 864 14.95 4.62 -15.37
CA ASN A 864 15.97 3.58 -15.14
C ASN A 864 17.25 4.10 -14.44
N ASN A 865 17.11 5.02 -13.48
CA ASN A 865 18.25 5.77 -12.95
C ASN A 865 19.05 5.06 -11.84
N SER A 866 18.70 3.83 -11.47
CA SER A 866 19.34 3.13 -10.33
C SER A 866 20.26 1.98 -10.74
N SER A 867 21.17 1.63 -9.83
CA SER A 867 22.09 0.50 -9.95
C SER A 867 22.35 -0.19 -8.60
N SER A 868 22.85 -1.42 -8.65
CA SER A 868 23.26 -2.15 -7.46
C SER A 868 24.41 -3.10 -7.76
N THR A 869 25.29 -3.30 -6.79
CA THR A 869 26.42 -4.22 -6.86
C THR A 869 26.47 -5.10 -5.63
N TYR A 870 26.76 -6.38 -5.85
CA TYR A 870 26.93 -7.37 -4.80
C TYR A 870 28.16 -8.20 -5.09
N HIS A 871 28.95 -8.46 -4.05
CA HIS A 871 30.07 -9.39 -4.10
C HIS A 871 30.01 -10.32 -2.91
N SER A 872 30.29 -11.59 -3.13
CA SER A 872 30.49 -12.57 -2.07
C SER A 872 31.71 -13.41 -2.34
N PHE A 873 32.52 -13.59 -1.31
CA PHE A 873 33.57 -14.58 -1.23
C PHE A 873 33.10 -15.70 -0.29
N GLN A 874 33.17 -16.93 -0.75
CA GLN A 874 32.75 -18.10 0.01
C GLN A 874 33.85 -19.14 -0.01
N SER A 875 34.12 -19.75 1.15
CA SER A 875 35.03 -20.88 1.26
C SER A 875 34.33 -22.04 1.94
N LEU A 876 34.48 -23.23 1.37
CA LEU A 876 33.92 -24.45 1.89
C LEU A 876 34.99 -25.53 2.03
N LEU A 877 35.23 -25.96 3.26
CA LEU A 877 36.10 -27.09 3.57
C LEU A 877 35.23 -28.29 3.93
N THR A 878 35.38 -29.40 3.20
CA THR A 878 34.66 -30.65 3.47
C THR A 878 35.65 -31.76 3.79
N LYS A 879 35.49 -32.40 4.94
CA LYS A 879 36.25 -33.60 5.34
C LYS A 879 35.28 -34.76 5.51
N ARG A 880 35.48 -35.84 4.75
CA ARG A 880 34.79 -37.11 4.99
C ARG A 880 35.70 -38.01 5.84
N PHE A 881 35.19 -38.47 6.97
CA PHE A 881 35.86 -39.43 7.83
C PHE A 881 35.37 -40.84 7.50
N THR A 882 36.09 -41.85 7.95
CA THR A 882 35.63 -43.25 7.92
C THR A 882 34.44 -43.42 8.87
N ASN A 883 33.49 -44.31 8.53
CA ASN A 883 32.25 -44.62 9.28
C ASN A 883 31.07 -43.62 9.15
N GLY A 884 30.92 -42.96 8.00
CA GLY A 884 29.71 -42.18 7.69
C GLY A 884 29.64 -40.79 8.35
N VAL A 885 30.69 -40.39 9.07
CA VAL A 885 30.82 -39.04 9.63
C VAL A 885 31.49 -38.11 8.61
N TYR A 886 30.93 -36.93 8.40
CA TYR A 886 31.57 -35.87 7.62
C TYR A 886 31.46 -34.53 8.36
N GLY A 887 32.50 -33.70 8.22
CA GLY A 887 32.53 -32.34 8.73
C GLY A 887 32.58 -31.34 7.58
N GLN A 888 31.83 -30.26 7.72
CA GLN A 888 31.79 -29.16 6.76
C GLN A 888 32.03 -27.85 7.52
N PHE A 889 32.99 -27.06 7.05
CA PHE A 889 33.21 -25.70 7.52
C PHE A 889 32.93 -24.75 6.35
N SER A 890 32.05 -23.78 6.56
CA SER A 890 31.72 -22.74 5.59
C SER A 890 32.03 -21.36 6.18
N TYR A 891 32.59 -20.50 5.35
CA TYR A 891 32.76 -19.08 5.64
C TYR A 891 32.29 -18.28 4.44
N ALA A 892 31.50 -17.25 4.67
CA ALA A 892 31.01 -16.34 3.64
C ALA A 892 31.21 -14.90 4.10
N PHE A 893 31.87 -14.11 3.26
CA PHE A 893 31.97 -12.67 3.38
C PHE A 893 31.24 -12.04 2.20
N SER A 894 30.40 -11.05 2.44
CA SER A 894 29.66 -10.37 1.38
C SER A 894 29.63 -8.86 1.60
N LYS A 895 29.54 -8.13 0.49
CA LYS A 895 29.36 -6.67 0.46
C LYS A 895 28.33 -6.32 -0.61
N ALA A 896 27.39 -5.46 -0.25
CA ALA A 896 26.41 -4.89 -1.16
C ALA A 896 26.51 -3.37 -1.16
N LEU A 897 26.37 -2.75 -2.32
CA LEU A 897 26.25 -1.31 -2.50
C LEU A 897 25.09 -1.05 -3.46
N GLY A 898 24.20 -0.13 -3.12
CA GLY A 898 23.07 0.23 -3.96
C GLY A 898 22.49 1.56 -3.51
N ASP A 899 21.74 2.20 -4.40
CA ASP A 899 21.28 3.57 -4.22
C ASP A 899 20.17 3.72 -3.15
N ASN A 900 19.57 2.60 -2.73
CA ASN A 900 18.55 2.52 -1.67
C ASN A 900 18.92 1.44 -0.63
N GLN A 901 19.67 1.81 0.41
CA GLN A 901 20.09 0.86 1.47
C GLN A 901 19.07 0.67 2.62
N ASN A 902 17.89 1.31 2.57
CA ASN A 902 16.93 1.33 3.69
C ASN A 902 15.75 0.33 3.57
N ALA A 903 15.95 -0.82 2.93
CA ALA A 903 14.99 -1.93 3.00
C ALA A 903 15.72 -3.26 2.78
N ALA A 904 16.29 -3.81 3.86
CA ALA A 904 16.71 -5.20 3.95
C ALA A 904 15.85 -5.89 5.01
#